data_AF-A0A2E5VYX6-F1
#
_entry.id   AF-A0A2E5VYX6-F1
#
_cell.length_a   1.000
_cell.length_b   1.000
_cell.length_c   1.000
_cell.angle_alpha   90.00
_cell.angle_beta   90.00
_cell.angle_gamma   90.00
#
_symmetry.space_group_name_H-M   'P 1'
#
loop_
_entity.id
_entity.type
_entity.pdbx_description
1 polymer ?
#
loop_
_entity_poly.entity_id
_entity_poly.type
_entity_poly.pdbx_seq_one_letter_code
_entity_poly.pdbx_strand_id
1 'polypeptide(L)'
;MFGGFGMEKGKLTPIILIFLVLNSGCLGALEEVSEAIEDTIDVLEGDYPQLELPERTRSSPVLQSYDACESLLADLKKAVYDEMVVNLDQQSYWHWISDPWMFMMDDFALAEDTAVALDSGDTGAAQENPSPSGSTDSSREGQFSGTNNQESGVDEADFLKTDGYHIYMLNGQLLLIMGVPEFGNLTLESNLTIEGNPTQMMIDGDRLVIASSIQYWSLPVDSDLRSLMSEEVTVSYENSAAEDYSYTYTRVQNLVKYTVVDISDRTSPVVEKELYIEGDYHTARLVDGTVRSVTHLWTYFDGIRNWVDLPDGYWSEDDMNKRMDIWNESINQTMILNEQLISNLTLEDFVPHIYEASDDGIYTHPLTYEKCTEFSASSDSAGRGFTTIMTLQMLSDEISLEVDHITSSWAHVYSSKDTLVLAEPANDWWWFWRNSDWEDATNIHSFDISDANHTTYTASGRVEGTVNDQFSISEHAGAIRVASTLDNWGMWWRNSETDDNGEQVWNGPTNQVTILIDDGEGLLAQAGFIGGIAEGETIWSARFVGDRGYLVTFMNIDPLWVLDLSDPYEPVILGELHVPGVSTYIHPVDDDNLLTIGIAGGEGGLGLDWSTTQVSLFDVSNTSSPKLADTIPLTPAYTDENCMDIITCGWSWSYSEATYEHKAFTFWAPESMLAVPLSTHRYVYDQIEVDGRVYSYSGYQYVSMLKMIGVDTENGTLSTHGEVEHSGFYNEEGFSSWWSGSTSIRRSVFMGDYVYAFSSGGATVHRTDDLQLMVELELPGNGPQVYNYREGVEVDATSEGGEIEEDGSEGDSTNSNSQSEG
;
A
#
# COMPACT_ATOMS: atom_id res chain seq x y z
N MET A 1 51.49 -36.62 -36.54
CA MET A 1 50.98 -36.73 -37.93
C MET A 1 49.77 -35.81 -37.97
N PHE A 2 49.84 -34.75 -38.78
CA PHE A 2 48.79 -33.78 -39.21
C PHE A 2 47.36 -33.99 -38.63
N GLY A 3 46.70 -33.03 -37.97
CA GLY A 3 46.42 -31.62 -38.32
C GLY A 3 45.16 -31.57 -39.21
N GLY A 4 44.12 -30.74 -39.03
CA GLY A 4 43.74 -29.65 -38.12
C GLY A 4 42.48 -28.95 -38.66
N PHE A 5 41.78 -28.17 -37.81
CA PHE A 5 40.75 -27.12 -38.08
C PHE A 5 39.42 -27.53 -38.77
N GLY A 6 38.23 -27.01 -38.46
CA GLY A 6 37.76 -25.92 -37.58
C GLY A 6 36.43 -25.34 -38.12
N MET A 7 35.64 -24.70 -37.25
CA MET A 7 34.49 -23.77 -37.47
C MET A 7 33.03 -24.28 -37.59
N GLU A 8 32.28 -23.92 -36.52
CA GLU A 8 31.02 -23.14 -36.42
C GLU A 8 29.77 -23.50 -37.27
N LYS A 9 28.65 -23.69 -36.54
CA LYS A 9 27.28 -23.60 -37.05
C LYS A 9 26.52 -22.52 -36.27
N GLY A 10 26.78 -21.27 -36.63
CA GLY A 10 25.88 -20.14 -36.39
C GLY A 10 25.49 -19.55 -37.74
N LYS A 11 24.25 -19.05 -37.87
CA LYS A 11 23.70 -18.33 -39.04
C LYS A 11 23.48 -19.19 -40.31
N LEU A 12 22.32 -19.84 -40.42
CA LEU A 12 21.85 -20.34 -41.73
C LEU A 12 20.32 -20.37 -41.92
N THR A 13 19.53 -19.92 -40.94
CA THR A 13 18.07 -20.00 -41.02
C THR A 13 17.37 -18.82 -41.74
N PRO A 14 17.88 -17.56 -41.78
CA PRO A 14 17.18 -16.48 -42.50
C PRO A 14 17.45 -16.47 -44.02
N ILE A 15 18.56 -17.06 -44.48
CA ILE A 15 18.97 -17.02 -45.91
C ILE A 15 18.10 -17.93 -46.79
N ILE A 16 17.49 -18.98 -46.21
CA ILE A 16 16.68 -19.94 -46.97
C ILE A 16 15.27 -19.41 -47.29
N LEU A 17 14.73 -18.50 -46.45
CA LEU A 17 13.45 -17.82 -46.70
C LEU A 17 13.56 -16.76 -47.81
N ILE A 18 14.68 -16.05 -47.89
CA ILE A 18 14.97 -15.04 -48.93
C ILE A 18 15.07 -15.71 -50.32
N PHE A 19 15.62 -16.93 -50.41
CA PHE A 19 15.78 -17.63 -51.69
C PHE A 19 14.46 -18.14 -52.29
N LEU A 20 13.41 -18.32 -51.47
CA LEU A 20 12.09 -18.80 -51.90
C LEU A 20 11.23 -17.69 -52.53
N VAL A 21 11.46 -16.42 -52.17
CA VAL A 21 10.70 -15.26 -52.70
C VAL A 21 11.28 -14.77 -54.04
N LEU A 22 12.57 -14.99 -54.31
CA LEU A 22 13.26 -14.54 -55.52
C LEU A 22 12.86 -15.26 -56.83
N ASN A 23 11.99 -16.29 -56.78
CA ASN A 23 11.58 -17.05 -57.98
C ASN A 23 10.16 -16.73 -58.50
N SER A 24 9.43 -15.81 -57.88
CA SER A 24 8.15 -15.29 -58.40
C SER A 24 8.36 -13.95 -59.11
N GLY A 25 8.26 -13.94 -60.44
CA GLY A 25 8.57 -12.80 -61.30
C GLY A 25 7.64 -11.58 -61.17
N CYS A 26 7.88 -10.75 -60.16
CA CYS A 26 7.33 -9.40 -60.01
C CYS A 26 8.45 -8.38 -59.70
N LEU A 27 9.35 -8.16 -60.66
CA LEU A 27 10.54 -7.29 -60.53
C LEU A 27 10.25 -5.78 -60.44
N GLY A 28 8.99 -5.33 -60.41
CA GLY A 28 8.63 -3.90 -60.30
C GLY A 28 7.94 -3.51 -58.99
N ALA A 29 7.46 -4.48 -58.20
CA ALA A 29 6.87 -4.25 -56.87
C ALA A 29 7.81 -4.68 -55.74
N LEU A 30 9.00 -5.21 -56.09
CA LEU A 30 10.02 -5.65 -55.14
C LEU A 30 11.06 -4.56 -54.83
N GLU A 31 11.25 -3.55 -55.69
CA GLU A 31 12.13 -2.40 -55.38
C GLU A 31 11.46 -1.47 -54.35
N GLU A 32 10.18 -1.11 -54.52
CA GLU A 32 9.42 -0.32 -53.52
C GLU A 32 9.24 -1.06 -52.19
N VAL A 33 9.08 -2.39 -52.22
CA VAL A 33 8.95 -3.21 -51.00
C VAL A 33 10.31 -3.49 -50.37
N SER A 34 11.42 -3.54 -51.13
CA SER A 34 12.75 -3.69 -50.52
C SER A 34 13.27 -2.37 -49.94
N GLU A 35 12.98 -1.21 -50.54
CA GLU A 35 13.27 0.09 -49.91
C GLU A 35 12.44 0.28 -48.64
N ALA A 36 11.13 -0.03 -48.65
CA ALA A 36 10.31 0.05 -47.44
C ALA A 36 10.76 -0.95 -46.36
N ILE A 37 11.23 -2.14 -46.74
CA ILE A 37 11.78 -3.12 -45.79
C ILE A 37 13.19 -2.73 -45.32
N GLU A 38 14.05 -2.16 -46.16
CA GLU A 38 15.36 -1.63 -45.75
C GLU A 38 15.21 -0.42 -44.83
N ASP A 39 14.30 0.53 -45.11
CA ASP A 39 13.99 1.67 -44.23
C ASP A 39 13.37 1.23 -42.91
N THR A 40 12.51 0.20 -42.92
CA THR A 40 11.98 -0.41 -41.69
C THR A 40 13.08 -1.15 -40.94
N ILE A 41 14.02 -1.80 -41.63
CA ILE A 41 15.15 -2.49 -41.02
C ILE A 41 16.19 -1.51 -40.45
N ASP A 42 16.44 -0.37 -41.08
CA ASP A 42 17.33 0.68 -40.57
C ASP A 42 16.74 1.37 -39.31
N VAL A 43 15.40 1.49 -39.23
CA VAL A 43 14.70 1.91 -37.99
C VAL A 43 14.69 0.80 -36.93
N LEU A 44 14.66 -0.47 -37.33
CA LEU A 44 14.75 -1.64 -36.45
C LEU A 44 16.19 -1.95 -35.99
N GLU A 45 17.23 -1.36 -36.60
CA GLU A 45 18.63 -1.49 -36.18
C GLU A 45 19.05 -0.46 -35.08
N GLY A 46 18.09 0.23 -34.46
CA GLY A 46 18.26 0.79 -33.11
C GLY A 46 18.18 2.32 -32.94
N ASP A 47 17.86 3.09 -33.99
CA ASP A 47 17.80 4.56 -33.91
C ASP A 47 16.35 5.08 -34.07
N TYR A 48 15.68 5.27 -32.93
CA TYR A 48 14.47 6.09 -32.81
C TYR A 48 14.85 7.56 -32.54
N PRO A 49 13.94 8.55 -32.66
CA PRO A 49 14.25 9.95 -32.35
C PRO A 49 14.45 10.13 -30.84
N GLN A 50 15.69 9.98 -30.42
CA GLN A 50 16.12 10.13 -29.03
C GLN A 50 16.23 11.60 -28.65
N LEU A 51 15.74 11.92 -27.45
CA LEU A 51 16.00 13.19 -26.80
C LEU A 51 17.37 13.17 -26.10
N GLU A 52 17.97 14.36 -26.01
CA GLU A 52 19.07 14.60 -25.07
C GLU A 52 18.48 14.62 -23.66
N LEU A 53 18.81 13.59 -22.87
CA LEU A 53 18.31 13.46 -21.51
C LEU A 53 19.17 14.26 -20.53
N PRO A 54 18.58 14.82 -19.45
CA PRO A 54 19.32 15.44 -18.38
C PRO A 54 20.34 14.48 -17.74
N GLU A 55 21.49 15.04 -17.34
CA GLU A 55 22.48 14.30 -16.57
C GLU A 55 21.90 13.94 -15.19
N ARG A 56 21.90 12.65 -14.89
CA ARG A 56 21.36 12.07 -13.66
C ARG A 56 22.46 11.27 -13.00
N THR A 57 22.90 11.73 -11.83
CA THR A 57 23.99 11.11 -11.08
C THR A 57 23.60 10.99 -9.61
N ARG A 58 24.10 9.95 -8.96
CA ARG A 58 23.90 9.72 -7.54
C ARG A 58 25.04 10.37 -6.74
N SER A 59 24.70 11.07 -5.67
CA SER A 59 25.63 11.80 -4.81
C SER A 59 25.44 11.42 -3.34
N SER A 60 25.27 12.39 -2.43
CA SER A 60 25.11 12.14 -1.00
C SER A 60 23.62 12.00 -0.62
N PRO A 61 23.26 11.01 0.21
CA PRO A 61 21.92 10.90 0.77
C PRO A 61 21.66 11.89 1.93
N VAL A 62 22.67 12.66 2.37
CA VAL A 62 22.55 13.59 3.50
C VAL A 62 21.49 14.65 3.20
N LEU A 63 20.52 14.79 4.10
CA LEU A 63 19.48 15.80 3.98
C LEU A 63 20.06 17.20 4.21
N GLN A 64 19.74 18.11 3.30
CA GLN A 64 20.12 19.51 3.40
C GLN A 64 18.86 20.35 3.55
N SER A 65 18.76 21.08 4.65
CA SER A 65 17.69 22.05 4.84
C SER A 65 17.84 23.23 3.90
N TYR A 66 16.71 23.76 3.43
CA TYR A 66 16.70 24.93 2.57
C TYR A 66 16.76 26.23 3.38
N ASP A 67 17.78 27.06 3.15
CA ASP A 67 17.88 28.39 3.77
C ASP A 67 17.05 29.47 3.04
N ALA A 68 16.50 29.12 1.86
CA ALA A 68 15.71 30.01 1.03
C ALA A 68 14.75 29.25 0.11
N CYS A 69 13.49 29.68 0.11
CA CYS A 69 12.43 29.11 -0.73
C CYS A 69 12.66 29.21 -2.24
N GLU A 70 13.48 30.17 -2.70
CA GLU A 70 13.83 30.29 -4.13
C GLU A 70 14.67 29.09 -4.60
N SER A 71 15.53 28.54 -3.74
CA SER A 71 16.35 27.36 -4.04
C SER A 71 15.49 26.11 -4.11
N LEU A 72 14.60 25.92 -3.11
CA LEU A 72 13.63 24.83 -3.10
C LEU A 72 12.77 24.81 -4.36
N LEU A 73 12.17 25.95 -4.72
CA LEU A 73 11.33 26.06 -5.92
C LEU A 73 12.11 25.75 -7.21
N ALA A 74 13.38 26.16 -7.30
CA ALA A 74 14.21 25.88 -8.46
C ALA A 74 14.48 24.37 -8.61
N ASP A 75 14.79 23.68 -7.52
CA ASP A 75 15.04 22.24 -7.51
C ASP A 75 13.76 21.45 -7.87
N LEU A 76 12.62 21.83 -7.30
CA LEU A 76 11.32 21.22 -7.59
C LEU A 76 10.92 21.37 -9.07
N LYS A 77 11.07 22.58 -9.64
CA LYS A 77 10.82 22.80 -11.08
C LYS A 77 11.76 21.98 -11.96
N LYS A 78 13.01 21.84 -11.54
CA LYS A 78 13.99 21.03 -12.26
C LYS A 78 13.61 19.56 -12.24
N ALA A 79 13.18 19.02 -11.09
CA ALA A 79 12.71 17.64 -10.98
C ALA A 79 11.53 17.36 -11.94
N VAL A 80 10.54 18.26 -11.98
CA VAL A 80 9.41 18.15 -12.93
C VAL A 80 9.87 18.18 -14.39
N TYR A 81 10.80 19.07 -14.72
CA TYR A 81 11.35 19.15 -16.07
C TYR A 81 12.09 17.87 -16.45
N ASP A 82 12.97 17.37 -15.57
CA ASP A 82 13.79 16.19 -15.85
C ASP A 82 12.91 14.95 -16.05
N GLU A 83 11.91 14.74 -15.19
CA GLU A 83 10.92 13.66 -15.33
C GLU A 83 10.12 13.78 -16.64
N MET A 84 9.69 14.99 -17.01
CA MET A 84 8.92 15.24 -18.23
C MET A 84 9.73 14.92 -19.50
N VAL A 85 11.00 15.34 -19.59
CA VAL A 85 11.86 15.04 -20.76
C VAL A 85 12.05 13.53 -20.91
N VAL A 86 12.24 12.82 -19.80
CA VAL A 86 12.44 11.37 -19.80
C VAL A 86 11.19 10.63 -20.25
N ASN A 87 10.01 11.04 -19.75
CA ASN A 87 8.74 10.47 -20.19
C ASN A 87 8.52 10.67 -21.70
N LEU A 88 8.84 11.86 -22.25
CA LEU A 88 8.74 12.10 -23.69
C LEU A 88 9.69 11.21 -24.52
N ASP A 89 10.90 10.94 -24.03
CA ASP A 89 11.83 10.00 -24.69
C ASP A 89 11.33 8.56 -24.66
N GLN A 90 10.74 8.13 -23.54
CA GLN A 90 10.07 6.83 -23.45
C GLN A 90 8.91 6.72 -24.45
N GLN A 91 8.10 7.78 -24.59
CA GLN A 91 7.04 7.81 -25.61
C GLN A 91 7.61 7.68 -27.04
N SER A 92 8.74 8.33 -27.34
CA SER A 92 9.44 8.12 -28.61
C SER A 92 9.86 6.67 -28.80
N TYR A 93 10.43 6.03 -27.78
CA TYR A 93 10.79 4.62 -27.85
C TYR A 93 9.56 3.74 -28.15
N TRP A 94 8.49 3.89 -27.38
CA TRP A 94 7.27 3.09 -27.54
C TRP A 94 6.64 3.28 -28.92
N HIS A 95 6.65 4.50 -29.43
CA HIS A 95 6.05 4.80 -30.72
C HIS A 95 6.82 4.23 -31.91
N TRP A 96 8.16 4.19 -31.84
CA TRP A 96 9.02 3.83 -32.98
C TRP A 96 9.64 2.44 -32.92
N ILE A 97 9.80 1.83 -31.73
CA ILE A 97 10.50 0.54 -31.55
C ILE A 97 9.55 -0.64 -31.26
N SER A 98 8.36 -0.44 -30.68
CA SER A 98 7.58 -1.57 -30.16
C SER A 98 7.08 -2.51 -31.27
N ASP A 99 7.69 -3.69 -31.37
CA ASP A 99 7.26 -4.81 -32.21
C ASP A 99 5.87 -5.33 -31.76
N PRO A 100 5.02 -5.92 -32.64
CA PRO A 100 3.67 -6.40 -32.31
C PRO A 100 3.57 -7.51 -31.26
N TRP A 101 4.69 -7.96 -30.69
CA TRP A 101 4.75 -9.08 -29.74
C TRP A 101 4.19 -8.73 -28.36
N MET A 102 4.13 -7.45 -28.00
CA MET A 102 3.52 -6.96 -26.76
C MET A 102 1.99 -7.15 -26.70
N PHE A 103 1.30 -7.30 -27.84
CA PHE A 103 -0.14 -7.56 -27.89
C PHE A 103 -0.51 -9.06 -27.83
N MET A 104 0.46 -9.98 -27.76
CA MET A 104 0.24 -11.42 -27.70
C MET A 104 0.58 -12.05 -26.34
N MET A 105 1.01 -11.26 -25.35
CA MET A 105 1.21 -11.69 -23.96
C MET A 105 0.06 -11.32 -23.02
N ASP A 106 -1.07 -10.81 -23.54
CA ASP A 106 -2.31 -10.68 -22.75
C ASP A 106 -2.95 -12.05 -22.41
N ASP A 107 -2.52 -13.14 -23.05
CA ASP A 107 -3.09 -14.49 -22.88
C ASP A 107 -2.15 -15.49 -22.17
N PHE A 108 -1.09 -15.02 -21.50
CA PHE A 108 -0.29 -15.84 -20.60
C PHE A 108 -0.28 -15.24 -19.19
N ALA A 109 -1.44 -15.33 -18.53
CA ALA A 109 -1.62 -15.16 -17.09
C ALA A 109 -0.79 -14.00 -16.50
N LEU A 110 -1.17 -12.77 -16.85
CA LEU A 110 -1.16 -11.70 -15.87
C LEU A 110 -1.95 -12.24 -14.67
N ALA A 111 -1.23 -12.63 -13.62
CA ALA A 111 -1.75 -12.64 -12.28
C ALA A 111 -2.08 -11.17 -11.97
N GLU A 112 -3.27 -10.76 -12.41
CA GLU A 112 -3.93 -9.52 -12.03
C GLU A 112 -4.31 -9.68 -10.55
N ASP A 113 -3.34 -9.41 -9.68
CA ASP A 113 -3.48 -8.72 -8.39
C ASP A 113 -2.15 -8.81 -7.64
N THR A 114 -1.28 -7.85 -7.91
CA THR A 114 -0.46 -7.22 -6.86
C THR A 114 -0.44 -5.74 -7.15
N ALA A 115 -1.59 -5.09 -6.93
CA ALA A 115 -1.49 -3.81 -6.26
C ALA A 115 -0.81 -4.11 -4.93
N VAL A 116 0.51 -3.93 -4.86
CA VAL A 116 1.18 -3.70 -3.60
C VAL A 116 0.58 -2.38 -3.12
N ALA A 117 -0.52 -2.48 -2.38
CA ALA A 117 -0.91 -1.44 -1.47
C ALA A 117 0.31 -1.27 -0.55
N LEU A 118 1.07 -0.21 -0.80
CA LEU A 118 2.02 0.30 0.16
C LEU A 118 1.19 0.79 1.34
N ASP A 119 0.90 -0.11 2.28
CA ASP A 119 0.32 0.26 3.56
C ASP A 119 0.96 -0.55 4.69
N SER A 120 1.15 0.19 5.77
CA SER A 120 1.88 -0.02 7.00
C SER A 120 1.44 -1.25 7.82
N GLY A 121 2.14 -2.36 7.62
CA GLY A 121 2.19 -3.50 8.55
C GLY A 121 3.55 -3.57 9.23
N ASP A 122 3.58 -3.74 10.55
CA ASP A 122 4.67 -3.63 11.53
C ASP A 122 4.61 -4.69 12.65
N THR A 123 5.59 -5.02 13.50
CA THR A 123 5.46 -5.84 14.76
C THR A 123 6.65 -6.65 15.21
N GLY A 124 6.87 -6.61 16.52
CA GLY A 124 7.21 -7.83 17.26
C GLY A 124 7.71 -7.61 18.69
N ALA A 125 7.08 -8.35 19.61
CA ALA A 125 7.63 -9.03 20.77
C ALA A 125 8.67 -8.33 21.66
N ALA A 126 8.18 -7.93 22.85
CA ALA A 126 8.97 -7.48 23.99
C ALA A 126 9.42 -8.64 24.88
N GLN A 127 10.65 -8.53 25.39
CA GLN A 127 11.12 -9.22 26.59
C GLN A 127 10.80 -8.35 27.81
N GLU A 128 9.84 -8.75 28.65
CA GLU A 128 9.57 -8.06 29.91
C GLU A 128 10.62 -8.41 30.98
N ASN A 129 11.28 -7.39 31.53
CA ASN A 129 12.00 -7.51 32.81
C ASN A 129 11.51 -6.46 33.82
N PRO A 130 11.27 -6.85 35.09
CA PRO A 130 10.44 -6.10 36.01
C PRO A 130 11.19 -4.93 36.66
N SER A 131 10.51 -3.82 36.89
CA SER A 131 10.99 -2.72 37.73
C SER A 131 9.91 -2.26 38.74
N PRO A 132 10.33 -1.65 39.87
CA PRO A 132 9.83 -2.04 41.18
C PRO A 132 8.59 -1.27 41.66
N SER A 133 7.81 -1.99 42.45
CA SER A 133 6.61 -1.61 43.20
C SER A 133 6.56 -0.19 43.77
N GLY A 134 5.45 0.50 43.52
CA GLY A 134 5.08 1.76 44.17
C GLY A 134 3.57 2.06 44.14
N SER A 135 2.85 1.51 45.12
CA SER A 135 1.49 1.85 45.59
C SER A 135 0.28 1.29 44.82
N THR A 136 -0.57 0.63 45.60
CA THR A 136 -1.82 -0.02 45.25
C THR A 136 -2.91 0.97 44.90
N ASP A 137 -3.36 0.94 43.64
CA ASP A 137 -4.76 1.14 43.26
C ASP A 137 -5.08 0.21 42.07
N SER A 138 -6.34 -0.13 41.88
CA SER A 138 -6.84 -1.18 40.99
C SER A 138 -6.58 -0.97 39.48
N SER A 139 -5.34 -1.06 39.00
CA SER A 139 -5.06 -1.05 37.56
C SER A 139 -5.34 -2.43 36.93
N ARG A 140 -5.98 -2.42 35.75
CA ARG A 140 -6.17 -3.62 34.88
C ARG A 140 -5.01 -3.82 33.91
N GLU A 141 -3.94 -3.04 34.06
CA GLU A 141 -2.74 -3.15 33.24
C GLU A 141 -2.19 -4.58 33.27
N GLY A 142 -1.77 -5.07 32.09
CA GLY A 142 -1.28 -6.44 31.92
C GLY A 142 -2.34 -7.54 32.02
N GLN A 143 -3.64 -7.19 32.15
CA GLN A 143 -4.75 -8.15 32.13
C GLN A 143 -5.54 -8.11 30.82
N PHE A 144 -5.07 -7.35 29.83
CA PHE A 144 -5.63 -7.33 28.49
C PHE A 144 -4.51 -7.22 27.44
N SER A 145 -4.78 -7.67 26.22
CA SER A 145 -3.88 -7.48 25.08
C SER A 145 -4.04 -6.07 24.51
N GLY A 146 -2.91 -5.39 24.26
CA GLY A 146 -2.91 -4.14 23.50
C GLY A 146 -2.88 -4.39 21.99
N THR A 147 -2.64 -3.32 21.23
CA THR A 147 -2.24 -3.41 19.82
C THR A 147 -0.92 -4.20 19.72
N ASN A 148 -0.83 -5.11 18.76
CA ASN A 148 0.44 -5.78 18.45
C ASN A 148 1.36 -4.70 17.82
N ASN A 149 2.34 -4.19 18.56
CA ASN A 149 3.22 -3.10 18.10
C ASN A 149 4.61 -3.63 17.68
N GLN A 150 5.36 -2.84 16.92
CA GLN A 150 6.75 -3.13 16.50
C GLN A 150 7.76 -3.10 17.60
N GLU A 151 7.73 -1.99 18.32
CA GLU A 151 8.74 -1.60 19.28
C GLU A 151 8.06 -1.44 20.63
N SER A 152 8.72 -1.97 21.65
CA SER A 152 8.23 -1.89 23.02
C SER A 152 8.21 -0.43 23.49
N GLY A 153 7.08 0.00 24.07
CA GLY A 153 6.91 1.36 24.57
C GLY A 153 6.58 2.42 23.51
N VAL A 154 6.36 2.00 22.26
CA VAL A 154 5.82 2.85 21.19
C VAL A 154 4.42 2.38 20.87
N ASP A 155 3.42 3.26 20.98
CA ASP A 155 2.04 2.93 20.59
C ASP A 155 1.80 3.26 19.10
N GLU A 156 1.17 2.35 18.36
CA GLU A 156 0.89 2.53 16.94
C GLU A 156 -0.57 2.89 16.71
N ALA A 157 -0.87 3.77 15.77
CA ALA A 157 -2.26 4.05 15.45
C ALA A 157 -2.99 2.80 14.91
N ASP A 158 -4.21 2.56 15.39
CA ASP A 158 -5.07 1.44 14.99
C ASP A 158 -6.53 1.88 14.99
N PHE A 159 -7.39 1.20 14.24
CA PHE A 159 -8.83 1.50 14.26
C PHE A 159 -9.53 0.98 15.52
N LEU A 160 -8.87 0.10 16.29
CA LEU A 160 -9.34 -0.43 17.57
C LEU A 160 -8.33 -0.14 18.68
N LYS A 161 -8.77 0.48 19.77
CA LYS A 161 -7.94 0.78 20.95
C LYS A 161 -8.66 0.43 22.24
N THR A 162 -7.93 0.19 23.32
CA THR A 162 -8.51 -0.06 24.64
C THR A 162 -7.65 0.46 25.78
N ASP A 163 -8.30 0.93 26.84
CA ASP A 163 -7.68 1.30 28.13
C ASP A 163 -7.93 0.24 29.23
N GLY A 164 -8.46 -0.93 28.84
CA GLY A 164 -8.85 -2.03 29.75
C GLY A 164 -10.20 -1.85 30.44
N TYR A 165 -10.82 -0.68 30.32
CA TYR A 165 -12.16 -0.36 30.82
C TYR A 165 -13.13 -0.03 29.70
N HIS A 166 -12.63 0.46 28.57
CA HIS A 166 -13.37 0.79 27.37
C HIS A 166 -12.63 0.30 26.14
N ILE A 167 -13.38 0.05 25.09
CA ILE A 167 -12.90 -0.27 23.75
C ILE A 167 -13.42 0.83 22.83
N TYR A 168 -12.50 1.44 22.12
CA TYR A 168 -12.75 2.47 21.13
C TYR A 168 -12.60 1.81 19.76
N MET A 169 -13.55 2.01 18.86
CA MET A 169 -13.54 1.40 17.53
C MET A 169 -13.98 2.42 16.48
N LEU A 170 -13.23 2.54 15.39
CA LEU A 170 -13.69 3.24 14.19
C LEU A 170 -14.46 2.26 13.30
N ASN A 171 -15.72 2.57 13.00
CA ASN A 171 -16.58 1.74 12.16
C ASN A 171 -17.39 2.60 11.18
N GLY A 172 -17.03 2.57 9.90
CA GLY A 172 -17.55 3.52 8.92
C GLY A 172 -17.18 4.94 9.31
N GLN A 173 -18.15 5.86 9.41
CA GLN A 173 -17.94 7.25 9.84
C GLN A 173 -18.14 7.44 11.36
N LEU A 174 -18.12 6.37 12.15
CA LEU A 174 -18.41 6.44 13.57
C LEU A 174 -17.19 6.07 14.42
N LEU A 175 -16.89 6.88 15.42
CA LEU A 175 -16.19 6.44 16.62
C LEU A 175 -17.22 5.79 17.55
N LEU A 176 -17.04 4.51 17.88
CA LEU A 176 -17.83 3.75 18.83
C LEU A 176 -17.04 3.63 20.14
N ILE A 177 -17.68 3.97 21.26
CA ILE A 177 -17.10 3.79 22.60
C ILE A 177 -17.92 2.73 23.32
N MET A 178 -17.26 1.64 23.69
CA MET A 178 -17.86 0.49 24.34
C MET A 178 -17.26 0.28 25.73
N GLY A 179 -18.10 0.24 26.75
CA GLY A 179 -17.69 -0.05 28.13
C GLY A 179 -17.47 -1.54 28.37
N VAL A 180 -16.48 -1.84 29.22
CA VAL A 180 -16.15 -3.15 29.77
C VAL A 180 -16.18 -3.06 31.30
N PRO A 181 -17.38 -3.00 31.94
CA PRO A 181 -17.49 -2.83 33.38
C PRO A 181 -16.79 -3.96 34.17
N GLU A 182 -16.87 -5.18 33.65
CA GLU A 182 -16.17 -6.38 34.12
C GLU A 182 -15.75 -7.18 32.88
N PHE A 183 -14.65 -7.94 32.95
CA PHE A 183 -14.25 -8.82 31.86
C PHE A 183 -15.37 -9.83 31.55
N GLY A 184 -15.60 -10.06 30.26
CA GLY A 184 -16.74 -10.84 29.76
C GLY A 184 -17.97 -10.00 29.41
N ASN A 185 -18.02 -8.72 29.80
CA ASN A 185 -19.09 -7.79 29.41
C ASN A 185 -18.62 -6.86 28.27
N LEU A 186 -19.56 -6.40 27.46
CA LEU A 186 -19.37 -5.36 26.46
C LEU A 186 -20.68 -4.59 26.25
N THR A 187 -20.65 -3.27 26.34
CA THR A 187 -21.84 -2.43 26.12
C THR A 187 -21.49 -1.20 25.32
N LEU A 188 -22.21 -0.93 24.23
CA LEU A 188 -22.09 0.33 23.50
C LEU A 188 -22.60 1.49 24.37
N GLU A 189 -21.73 2.43 24.71
CA GLU A 189 -22.04 3.58 25.58
C GLU A 189 -22.37 4.84 24.77
N SER A 190 -21.59 5.11 23.73
CA SER A 190 -21.82 6.24 22.84
C SER A 190 -21.29 5.97 21.43
N ASN A 191 -21.71 6.84 20.50
CA ASN A 191 -21.07 6.98 19.20
C ASN A 191 -20.89 8.46 18.87
N LEU A 192 -19.91 8.76 18.02
CA LEU A 192 -19.64 10.10 17.51
C LEU A 192 -19.38 9.99 16.01
N THR A 193 -20.09 10.77 15.20
CA THR A 193 -19.84 10.85 13.77
C THR A 193 -18.57 11.66 13.50
N ILE A 194 -17.66 11.07 12.75
CA ILE A 194 -16.41 11.68 12.29
C ILE A 194 -16.52 11.89 10.78
N GLU A 195 -16.24 13.10 10.31
CA GLU A 195 -16.19 13.41 8.88
C GLU A 195 -15.06 12.66 8.17
N GLY A 196 -15.30 12.30 6.91
CA GLY A 196 -14.34 11.58 6.07
C GLY A 196 -14.43 10.07 6.27
N ASN A 197 -13.33 9.39 6.03
CA ASN A 197 -13.18 7.96 6.29
C ASN A 197 -12.14 7.77 7.40
N PRO A 198 -12.56 7.68 8.68
CA PRO A 198 -11.64 7.49 9.80
C PRO A 198 -10.99 6.10 9.72
N THR A 199 -9.65 6.07 9.67
CA THR A 199 -8.89 4.84 9.41
C THR A 199 -8.11 4.36 10.64
N GLN A 200 -7.49 5.27 11.38
CA GLN A 200 -6.64 4.92 12.53
C GLN A 200 -6.80 5.94 13.66
N MET A 201 -6.58 5.50 14.90
CA MET A 201 -6.59 6.37 16.07
C MET A 201 -5.53 5.98 17.09
N MET A 202 -5.18 6.97 17.91
CA MET A 202 -4.32 6.83 19.09
C MET A 202 -5.07 7.36 20.31
N ILE A 203 -4.78 6.77 21.47
CA ILE A 203 -5.40 7.16 22.75
C ILE A 203 -4.31 7.48 23.77
N ASP A 204 -4.46 8.63 24.45
CA ASP A 204 -3.66 8.95 25.62
C ASP A 204 -4.54 9.63 26.68
N GLY A 205 -4.66 8.99 27.85
CA GLY A 205 -5.52 9.45 28.94
C GLY A 205 -6.98 9.64 28.52
N ASP A 206 -7.42 10.90 28.50
CA ASP A 206 -8.80 11.30 28.15
C ASP A 206 -8.89 11.96 26.76
N ARG A 207 -7.92 11.72 25.87
CA ARG A 207 -7.93 12.24 24.49
C ARG A 207 -7.71 11.14 23.45
N LEU A 208 -8.39 11.28 22.32
CA LEU A 208 -8.16 10.52 21.10
C LEU A 208 -7.66 11.45 19.99
N VAL A 209 -6.75 10.96 19.17
CA VAL A 209 -6.43 11.54 17.86
C VAL A 209 -6.84 10.54 16.80
N ILE A 210 -7.74 10.94 15.91
CA ILE A 210 -8.27 10.11 14.83
C ILE A 210 -7.77 10.67 13.50
N ALA A 211 -7.06 9.84 12.74
CA ALA A 211 -6.70 10.13 11.35
C ALA A 211 -7.82 9.64 10.42
N SER A 212 -8.27 10.50 9.53
CA SER A 212 -9.28 10.22 8.50
C SER A 212 -8.76 10.60 7.13
N SER A 213 -9.12 9.84 6.10
CA SER A 213 -8.94 10.27 4.71
C SER A 213 -10.19 10.99 4.20
N ILE A 214 -9.98 12.08 3.47
CA ILE A 214 -11.03 12.85 2.82
C ILE A 214 -10.71 12.99 1.35
N GLN A 215 -11.61 12.49 0.52
CA GLN A 215 -11.47 12.58 -0.94
C GLN A 215 -12.25 13.79 -1.45
N TYR A 216 -11.69 14.54 -2.40
CA TYR A 216 -12.34 15.67 -3.07
C TYR A 216 -13.76 15.34 -3.55
N TRP A 217 -13.94 14.16 -4.15
CA TRP A 217 -15.22 13.71 -4.71
C TRP A 217 -16.26 13.33 -3.64
N SER A 218 -15.81 13.06 -2.40
CA SER A 218 -16.69 12.75 -1.27
C SER A 218 -17.26 13.99 -0.59
N LEU A 219 -16.64 15.16 -0.79
CA LEU A 219 -17.08 16.42 -0.19
C LEU A 219 -18.33 17.00 -0.89
N PRO A 220 -19.25 17.63 -0.13
CA PRO A 220 -20.34 18.41 -0.70
C PRO A 220 -19.83 19.43 -1.73
N VAL A 221 -20.62 19.66 -2.78
CA VAL A 221 -20.25 20.58 -3.89
C VAL A 221 -20.04 22.01 -3.39
N ASP A 222 -20.73 22.40 -2.33
CA ASP A 222 -20.68 23.69 -1.66
C ASP A 222 -19.74 23.74 -0.45
N SER A 223 -18.92 22.70 -0.23
CA SER A 223 -17.94 22.68 0.87
C SER A 223 -16.80 23.68 0.64
N ASP A 224 -16.49 24.47 1.67
CA ASP A 224 -15.34 25.38 1.66
C ASP A 224 -14.02 24.62 1.44
N LEU A 225 -13.86 23.43 2.03
CA LEU A 225 -12.68 22.55 1.80
C LEU A 225 -12.53 22.20 0.30
N ARG A 226 -13.65 21.91 -0.37
CA ARG A 226 -13.64 21.54 -1.79
C ARG A 226 -13.12 22.67 -2.66
N SER A 227 -13.43 23.92 -2.29
CA SER A 227 -12.91 25.10 -2.98
C SER A 227 -11.41 25.33 -2.75
N LEU A 228 -10.84 24.82 -1.67
CA LEU A 228 -9.40 24.91 -1.38
C LEU A 228 -8.58 23.84 -2.13
N MET A 229 -9.21 22.72 -2.50
CA MET A 229 -8.58 21.61 -3.21
C MET A 229 -8.59 21.76 -4.75
N SER A 230 -9.29 22.77 -5.28
CA SER A 230 -9.52 22.91 -6.72
C SER A 230 -9.47 24.36 -7.19
N GLU A 231 -9.11 24.55 -8.46
CA GLU A 231 -9.06 25.86 -9.12
C GLU A 231 -9.90 25.85 -10.40
N GLU A 232 -10.54 26.97 -10.73
CA GLU A 232 -11.19 27.14 -12.03
C GLU A 232 -10.16 27.63 -13.06
N VAL A 233 -9.80 26.75 -13.99
CA VAL A 233 -8.87 27.05 -15.07
C VAL A 233 -9.68 27.47 -16.30
N THR A 234 -9.38 28.66 -16.82
CA THR A 234 -9.96 29.14 -18.08
C THR A 234 -8.93 29.05 -19.19
N VAL A 235 -9.22 28.25 -20.22
CA VAL A 235 -8.36 28.14 -21.39
C VAL A 235 -8.85 29.09 -22.46
N SER A 236 -8.03 30.10 -22.73
CA SER A 236 -8.25 31.08 -23.80
C SER A 236 -7.42 30.75 -25.03
N TYR A 237 -8.06 30.63 -26.19
CA TYR A 237 -7.36 30.35 -27.43
C TYR A 237 -6.93 31.64 -28.14
N GLU A 238 -5.70 32.10 -27.92
CA GLU A 238 -5.15 33.21 -28.70
C GLU A 238 -5.00 32.78 -30.19
N ASN A 239 -5.82 33.40 -31.06
CA ASN A 239 -5.87 33.21 -32.52
C ASN A 239 -6.69 32.02 -33.06
N SER A 240 -7.58 31.42 -32.28
CA SER A 240 -8.59 30.49 -32.80
C SER A 240 -10.01 31.11 -32.80
N ALA A 241 -10.94 30.53 -33.57
CA ALA A 241 -12.35 30.89 -33.52
C ALA A 241 -13.12 30.16 -32.40
N ALA A 242 -12.42 29.37 -31.57
CA ALA A 242 -13.00 28.66 -30.45
C ALA A 242 -13.25 29.62 -29.28
N GLU A 243 -14.38 29.42 -28.61
CA GLU A 243 -14.74 30.17 -27.40
C GLU A 243 -13.87 29.70 -26.22
N ASP A 244 -13.59 30.62 -25.29
CA ASP A 244 -12.94 30.27 -24.02
C ASP A 244 -13.78 29.20 -23.31
N TYR A 245 -13.13 28.17 -22.78
CA TYR A 245 -13.78 27.18 -21.93
C TYR A 245 -13.13 27.17 -20.56
N SER A 246 -13.93 27.09 -19.51
CA SER A 246 -13.45 26.87 -18.15
C SER A 246 -13.72 25.44 -17.72
N TYR A 247 -12.77 24.87 -16.97
CA TYR A 247 -12.93 23.61 -16.26
C TYR A 247 -12.34 23.73 -14.86
N THR A 248 -12.78 22.84 -13.97
CA THR A 248 -12.23 22.76 -12.62
C THR A 248 -11.08 21.78 -12.60
N TYR A 249 -9.89 22.28 -12.30
CA TYR A 249 -8.71 21.48 -12.04
C TYR A 249 -8.66 21.14 -10.55
N THR A 250 -8.50 19.85 -10.24
CA THR A 250 -8.37 19.38 -8.85
C THR A 250 -6.89 19.25 -8.54
N ARG A 251 -6.35 20.20 -7.77
CA ARG A 251 -4.92 20.27 -7.44
C ARG A 251 -4.50 19.09 -6.56
N VAL A 252 -5.31 18.80 -5.54
CA VAL A 252 -5.10 17.71 -4.60
C VAL A 252 -6.39 16.91 -4.47
N GLN A 253 -6.27 15.58 -4.51
CA GLN A 253 -7.44 14.69 -4.43
C GLN A 253 -7.75 14.23 -3.01
N ASN A 254 -6.74 14.16 -2.14
CA ASN A 254 -6.85 13.59 -0.79
C ASN A 254 -6.37 14.59 0.28
N LEU A 255 -7.08 14.63 1.40
CA LEU A 255 -6.64 15.25 2.64
C LEU A 255 -6.56 14.18 3.73
N VAL A 256 -5.55 14.30 4.59
CA VAL A 256 -5.52 13.64 5.89
C VAL A 256 -6.10 14.59 6.92
N LYS A 257 -7.18 14.19 7.59
CA LYS A 257 -7.79 14.92 8.69
C LYS A 257 -7.39 14.30 10.03
N TYR A 258 -6.88 15.11 10.94
CA TYR A 258 -6.71 14.75 12.35
C TYR A 258 -7.84 15.36 13.17
N THR A 259 -8.64 14.52 13.81
CA THR A 259 -9.70 14.92 14.73
C THR A 259 -9.25 14.62 16.15
N VAL A 260 -9.10 15.65 16.98
CA VAL A 260 -8.82 15.51 18.41
C VAL A 260 -10.15 15.47 19.16
N VAL A 261 -10.37 14.41 19.95
CA VAL A 261 -11.62 14.17 20.68
C VAL A 261 -11.33 14.06 22.17
N ASP A 262 -12.00 14.89 22.99
CA ASP A 262 -12.05 14.76 24.44
C ASP A 262 -13.04 13.65 24.82
N ILE A 263 -12.55 12.67 25.57
CA ILE A 263 -13.28 11.51 26.08
C ILE A 263 -13.32 11.49 27.62
N SER A 264 -13.11 12.63 28.29
CA SER A 264 -13.27 12.76 29.74
C SER A 264 -14.66 12.30 30.22
N ASP A 265 -15.69 12.52 29.39
CA ASP A 265 -17.00 11.85 29.49
C ASP A 265 -17.21 10.92 28.30
N ARG A 266 -16.88 9.63 28.49
CA ARG A 266 -17.02 8.57 27.47
C ARG A 266 -18.45 8.33 26.99
N THR A 267 -19.46 8.85 27.69
CA THR A 267 -20.86 8.76 27.25
C THR A 267 -21.26 9.92 26.33
N SER A 268 -20.44 10.95 26.23
CA SER A 268 -20.67 12.15 25.43
C SER A 268 -19.34 12.76 24.95
N PRO A 269 -18.58 12.05 24.10
CA PRO A 269 -17.30 12.55 23.57
C PRO A 269 -17.48 13.84 22.76
N VAL A 270 -16.48 14.72 22.79
CA VAL A 270 -16.54 16.05 22.16
C VAL A 270 -15.33 16.29 21.27
N VAL A 271 -15.55 16.76 20.04
CA VAL A 271 -14.45 17.18 19.16
C VAL A 271 -13.86 18.51 19.67
N GLU A 272 -12.55 18.52 19.94
CA GLU A 272 -11.83 19.72 20.38
C GLU A 272 -11.17 20.46 19.22
N LYS A 273 -10.60 19.72 18.26
CA LYS A 273 -9.82 20.30 17.16
C LYS A 273 -9.86 19.43 15.91
N GLU A 274 -9.83 20.08 14.75
CA GLU A 274 -9.77 19.44 13.45
C GLU A 274 -8.69 20.10 12.58
N LEU A 275 -7.69 19.32 12.20
CA LEU A 275 -6.61 19.73 11.31
C LEU A 275 -6.69 18.90 10.02
N TYR A 276 -6.37 19.51 8.89
CA TYR A 276 -6.34 18.88 7.58
C TYR A 276 -4.97 19.15 6.97
N ILE A 277 -4.34 18.14 6.39
CA ILE A 277 -3.12 18.27 5.61
C ILE A 277 -3.33 17.61 4.25
N GLU A 278 -2.85 18.23 3.20
CA GLU A 278 -2.91 17.67 1.85
C GLU A 278 -2.00 16.46 1.71
N GLY A 279 -2.53 15.42 1.03
CA GLY A 279 -1.83 14.19 0.77
C GLY A 279 -2.52 12.98 1.39
N ASP A 280 -1.75 11.92 1.50
CA ASP A 280 -2.16 10.60 1.96
C ASP A 280 -1.52 10.28 3.32
N TYR A 281 -2.28 9.60 4.17
CA TYR A 281 -1.82 9.17 5.47
C TYR A 281 -0.95 7.92 5.32
N HIS A 282 0.21 7.89 5.99
CA HIS A 282 1.00 6.67 6.08
C HIS A 282 0.81 5.98 7.41
N THR A 283 1.29 6.60 8.49
CA THR A 283 1.38 5.95 9.78
C THR A 283 1.60 6.98 10.87
N ALA A 284 1.25 6.62 12.10
CA ALA A 284 1.49 7.45 13.26
C ALA A 284 1.92 6.61 14.46
N ARG A 285 2.74 7.23 15.31
CA ARG A 285 3.28 6.66 16.53
C ARG A 285 3.05 7.63 17.69
N LEU A 286 2.66 7.09 18.84
CA LEU A 286 2.47 7.82 20.08
C LEU A 286 3.53 7.37 21.10
N VAL A 287 4.33 8.32 21.58
CA VAL A 287 5.34 8.11 22.62
C VAL A 287 5.22 9.25 23.64
N ASP A 288 5.04 8.90 24.92
CA ASP A 288 5.01 9.84 26.05
C ASP A 288 4.07 11.05 25.84
N GLY A 289 2.90 10.85 25.19
CA GLY A 289 1.87 11.88 24.96
C GLY A 289 2.08 12.75 23.71
N THR A 290 3.07 12.42 22.88
CA THR A 290 3.33 13.08 21.59
C THR A 290 3.03 12.12 20.45
N VAL A 291 2.18 12.58 19.53
CA VAL A 291 1.91 11.89 18.26
C VAL A 291 2.89 12.38 17.21
N ARG A 292 3.58 11.45 16.57
CA ARG A 292 4.34 11.69 15.34
C ARG A 292 3.62 11.00 14.21
N SER A 293 3.06 11.79 13.31
CA SER A 293 2.34 11.29 12.15
C SER A 293 3.13 11.55 10.89
N VAL A 294 3.14 10.58 9.98
CA VAL A 294 3.80 10.69 8.68
C VAL A 294 2.73 10.72 7.59
N THR A 295 2.79 11.73 6.74
CA THR A 295 1.93 11.86 5.54
C THR A 295 2.79 12.05 4.31
N HIS A 296 2.24 11.80 3.14
CA HIS A 296 2.94 12.07 1.88
C HIS A 296 2.03 12.74 0.87
N LEU A 297 2.59 13.73 0.20
CA LEU A 297 1.92 14.42 -0.89
C LEU A 297 2.70 14.17 -2.17
N TRP A 298 2.00 13.63 -3.18
CA TRP A 298 2.46 13.66 -4.56
C TRP A 298 1.65 14.67 -5.36
N THR A 299 2.32 15.70 -5.86
CA THR A 299 1.67 16.81 -6.58
C THR A 299 1.57 16.51 -8.06
N TYR A 300 0.38 16.61 -8.66
CA TYR A 300 0.21 16.61 -10.12
C TYR A 300 0.11 18.04 -10.63
N PHE A 301 0.49 18.31 -11.87
CA PHE A 301 0.40 19.64 -12.47
C PHE A 301 -0.50 19.62 -13.69
N ASP A 302 -1.45 20.57 -13.73
CA ASP A 302 -2.32 20.73 -14.88
C ASP A 302 -1.53 21.17 -16.13
N GLY A 303 -1.94 20.66 -17.29
CA GLY A 303 -1.41 21.07 -18.59
C GLY A 303 0.00 20.57 -18.94
N ILE A 304 0.80 20.05 -18.00
CA ILE A 304 2.10 19.43 -18.31
C ILE A 304 1.85 18.11 -19.04
N ARG A 305 2.33 18.01 -20.28
CA ARG A 305 2.12 16.85 -21.15
C ARG A 305 3.29 15.90 -21.08
N ASN A 306 3.03 14.67 -20.65
CA ASN A 306 4.00 13.57 -20.71
C ASN A 306 3.86 12.74 -22.01
N TRP A 307 3.14 13.27 -23.00
CA TRP A 307 2.91 12.65 -24.30
C TRP A 307 3.04 13.69 -25.43
N VAL A 308 3.31 13.20 -26.63
CA VAL A 308 3.50 14.02 -27.83
C VAL A 308 2.15 14.38 -28.44
N ASP A 309 1.88 15.66 -28.61
CA ASP A 309 0.67 16.14 -29.30
C ASP A 309 0.88 16.15 -30.82
N LEU A 310 0.22 15.21 -31.51
CA LEU A 310 0.41 14.98 -32.94
C LEU A 310 -0.72 15.62 -33.76
N PRO A 311 -0.43 16.25 -34.92
CA PRO A 311 -1.46 16.86 -35.75
C PRO A 311 -2.37 15.81 -36.43
N ASP A 312 -3.61 16.19 -36.74
CA ASP A 312 -4.65 15.31 -37.34
C ASP A 312 -4.20 14.53 -38.59
N GLY A 313 -3.23 15.07 -39.36
CA GLY A 313 -2.69 14.45 -40.57
C GLY A 313 -1.58 13.41 -40.33
N TYR A 314 -1.06 13.30 -39.11
CA TYR A 314 0.11 12.48 -38.79
C TYR A 314 -0.06 11.00 -39.17
N TRP A 315 -1.19 10.40 -38.80
CA TRP A 315 -1.48 8.99 -39.06
C TRP A 315 -1.87 8.70 -40.51
N SER A 316 -2.10 9.74 -41.32
CA SER A 316 -2.40 9.63 -42.75
C SER A 316 -1.19 9.88 -43.65
N GLU A 317 -0.04 10.23 -43.08
CA GLU A 317 1.21 10.37 -43.84
C GLU A 317 1.87 9.00 -44.00
N ASP A 318 2.07 8.56 -45.24
CA ASP A 318 2.67 7.25 -45.53
C ASP A 318 4.21 7.29 -45.52
N ASP A 319 4.81 8.48 -45.64
CA ASP A 319 6.26 8.67 -45.65
C ASP A 319 6.84 8.70 -44.24
N MET A 320 7.61 7.67 -43.88
CA MET A 320 8.21 7.53 -42.55
C MET A 320 9.13 8.70 -42.17
N ASN A 321 9.91 9.25 -43.13
CA ASN A 321 10.79 10.38 -42.86
C ASN A 321 9.97 11.64 -42.55
N LYS A 322 8.86 11.85 -43.27
CA LYS A 322 7.97 12.97 -42.94
C LYS A 322 7.24 12.79 -41.62
N ARG A 323 6.83 11.56 -41.28
CA ARG A 323 6.29 11.26 -39.94
C ARG A 323 7.33 11.55 -38.87
N MET A 324 8.59 11.21 -39.10
CA MET A 324 9.69 11.52 -38.18
C MET A 324 9.88 13.02 -38.02
N ASP A 325 9.87 13.79 -39.11
CA ASP A 325 9.96 15.25 -39.08
C ASP A 325 8.79 15.87 -38.28
N ILE A 326 7.56 15.40 -38.52
CA ILE A 326 6.37 15.86 -37.79
C ILE A 326 6.48 15.51 -36.30
N TRP A 327 6.94 14.30 -35.96
CA TRP A 327 7.14 13.86 -34.59
C TRP A 327 8.14 14.75 -33.84
N ASN A 328 9.30 15.01 -34.45
CA ASN A 328 10.33 15.87 -33.86
C ASN A 328 9.84 17.30 -33.63
N GLU A 329 9.09 17.87 -34.58
CA GLU A 329 8.47 19.18 -34.41
C GLU A 329 7.43 19.16 -33.28
N SER A 330 6.54 18.16 -33.25
CA SER A 330 5.52 18.00 -32.21
C SER A 330 6.13 17.84 -30.81
N ILE A 331 7.22 17.08 -30.67
CA ILE A 331 7.96 16.96 -29.42
C ILE A 331 8.52 18.31 -28.99
N ASN A 332 9.20 19.03 -29.88
CA ASN A 332 9.79 20.32 -29.55
C ASN A 332 8.71 21.34 -29.15
N GLN A 333 7.56 21.36 -29.83
CA GLN A 333 6.42 22.18 -29.41
C GLN A 333 5.90 21.78 -28.03
N THR A 334 5.79 20.48 -27.75
CA THR A 334 5.37 19.97 -26.43
C THR A 334 6.35 20.40 -25.34
N MET A 335 7.66 20.29 -25.57
CA MET A 335 8.69 20.75 -24.62
C MET A 335 8.60 22.25 -24.36
N ILE A 336 8.46 23.09 -25.39
CA ILE A 336 8.32 24.55 -25.24
C ILE A 336 7.08 24.91 -24.40
N LEU A 337 5.95 24.22 -24.64
CA LEU A 337 4.72 24.42 -23.86
C LEU A 337 4.94 24.04 -22.39
N ASN A 338 5.50 22.85 -22.13
CA ASN A 338 5.78 22.38 -20.77
C ASN A 338 6.77 23.29 -20.04
N GLU A 339 7.85 23.74 -20.69
CA GLU A 339 8.82 24.67 -20.10
C GLU A 339 8.16 25.98 -19.65
N GLN A 340 7.25 26.52 -20.46
CA GLN A 340 6.49 27.72 -20.08
C GLN A 340 5.61 27.47 -18.86
N LEU A 341 4.88 26.35 -18.82
CA LEU A 341 4.06 25.96 -17.68
C LEU A 341 4.90 25.78 -16.41
N ILE A 342 5.97 24.99 -16.48
CA ILE A 342 6.89 24.74 -15.36
C ILE A 342 7.51 26.04 -14.85
N SER A 343 7.86 26.96 -15.76
CA SER A 343 8.44 28.26 -15.36
C SER A 343 7.47 29.13 -14.56
N ASN A 344 6.15 28.98 -14.79
CA ASN A 344 5.10 29.72 -14.10
C ASN A 344 4.70 29.11 -12.75
N LEU A 345 5.06 27.85 -12.47
CA LEU A 345 4.77 27.24 -11.17
C LEU A 345 5.39 28.05 -10.02
N THR A 346 4.75 28.01 -8.87
CA THR A 346 5.13 28.70 -7.64
C THR A 346 5.28 27.68 -6.53
N LEU A 347 5.83 28.08 -5.37
CA LEU A 347 5.99 27.14 -4.26
C LEU A 347 4.64 26.59 -3.75
N GLU A 348 3.59 27.41 -3.81
CA GLU A 348 2.21 27.03 -3.46
C GLU A 348 1.71 25.83 -4.28
N ASP A 349 2.18 25.67 -5.52
CA ASP A 349 1.78 24.54 -6.35
C ASP A 349 2.35 23.22 -5.84
N PHE A 350 3.51 23.23 -5.15
CA PHE A 350 4.24 22.03 -4.74
C PHE A 350 4.00 21.61 -3.29
N VAL A 351 3.99 22.56 -2.36
CA VAL A 351 4.09 22.25 -0.93
C VAL A 351 2.75 21.81 -0.33
N PRO A 352 2.75 20.92 0.67
CA PRO A 352 1.52 20.54 1.35
C PRO A 352 0.89 21.73 2.08
N HIS A 353 -0.40 21.97 1.83
CA HIS A 353 -1.15 22.95 2.62
C HIS A 353 -1.74 22.30 3.86
N ILE A 354 -1.76 23.07 4.94
CA ILE A 354 -2.35 22.68 6.22
C ILE A 354 -3.50 23.63 6.52
N TYR A 355 -4.65 23.06 6.87
CA TYR A 355 -5.88 23.78 7.19
C TYR A 355 -6.35 23.40 8.59
N GLU A 356 -6.95 24.34 9.30
CA GLU A 356 -7.53 24.14 10.63
C GLU A 356 -8.98 24.59 10.62
N ALA A 357 -9.91 23.72 11.01
CA ALA A 357 -11.31 24.09 11.12
C ALA A 357 -11.63 24.66 12.51
N SER A 358 -12.47 25.70 12.53
CA SER A 358 -12.95 26.38 13.72
C SER A 358 -14.42 26.78 13.56
N ASP A 359 -15.07 27.21 14.65
CA ASP A 359 -16.45 27.72 14.62
C ASP A 359 -16.65 28.91 13.65
N ASP A 360 -15.58 29.67 13.38
CA ASP A 360 -15.58 30.84 12.51
C ASP A 360 -15.24 30.51 11.03
N GLY A 361 -14.94 29.25 10.72
CA GLY A 361 -14.58 28.75 9.39
C GLY A 361 -13.22 28.03 9.34
N ILE A 362 -12.70 27.85 8.12
CA ILE A 362 -11.43 27.17 7.86
C ILE A 362 -10.29 28.18 7.77
N TYR A 363 -9.23 27.95 8.54
CA TYR A 363 -8.02 28.74 8.54
C TYR A 363 -6.89 28.00 7.82
N THR A 364 -6.21 28.66 6.88
CA THR A 364 -5.02 28.11 6.21
C THR A 364 -3.77 28.52 6.98
N HIS A 365 -2.97 27.53 7.39
CA HIS A 365 -1.65 27.77 7.98
C HIS A 365 -0.67 28.30 6.93
N PRO A 366 0.40 29.01 7.34
CA PRO A 366 1.43 29.47 6.42
C PRO A 366 2.05 28.30 5.64
N LEU A 367 2.32 28.50 4.35
CA LEU A 367 3.07 27.55 3.52
C LEU A 367 4.46 27.25 4.06
N THR A 368 5.03 28.21 4.79
CA THR A 368 6.35 28.12 5.38
C THR A 368 6.37 28.79 6.74
N TYR A 369 7.02 28.19 7.72
CA TYR A 369 7.15 28.76 9.07
C TYR A 369 8.43 29.61 9.21
N GLU A 370 9.55 29.16 8.63
CA GLU A 370 10.87 29.77 8.87
C GLU A 370 11.70 29.99 7.58
N LYS A 371 11.07 30.40 6.48
CA LYS A 371 11.71 30.59 5.15
C LYS A 371 12.19 29.28 4.51
N CYS A 372 11.38 28.25 4.64
CA CYS A 372 11.60 26.92 4.09
C CYS A 372 12.70 26.08 4.77
N THR A 373 13.13 26.43 5.99
CA THR A 373 14.10 25.62 6.74
C THR A 373 13.53 24.28 7.21
N GLU A 374 12.20 24.19 7.30
CA GLU A 374 11.42 22.98 7.53
C GLU A 374 11.42 22.02 6.32
N PHE A 375 11.89 22.47 5.15
CA PHE A 375 12.05 21.62 3.99
C PHE A 375 13.50 21.12 3.88
N SER A 376 13.65 19.85 3.54
CA SER A 376 14.95 19.23 3.29
C SER A 376 14.89 18.25 2.13
N ALA A 377 16.03 18.06 1.46
CA ALA A 377 16.18 17.09 0.39
C ALA A 377 17.59 16.49 0.40
N SER A 378 17.75 15.28 -0.13
CA SER A 378 19.08 14.77 -0.47
C SER A 378 19.67 15.59 -1.61
N SER A 379 21.00 15.64 -1.72
CA SER A 379 21.66 16.44 -2.77
C SER A 379 21.44 15.91 -4.19
N ASP A 380 21.01 14.65 -4.31
CA ASP A 380 20.62 13.98 -5.55
C ASP A 380 19.10 13.71 -5.65
N SER A 381 18.28 14.34 -4.81
CA SER A 381 16.84 14.14 -4.84
C SER A 381 16.29 14.54 -6.21
N ALA A 382 15.53 13.62 -6.80
CA ALA A 382 14.80 13.82 -8.05
C ALA A 382 13.27 13.83 -7.81
N GLY A 383 12.85 13.79 -6.54
CA GLY A 383 11.45 13.75 -6.15
C GLY A 383 10.79 15.12 -6.26
N ARG A 384 9.49 15.11 -6.49
CA ARG A 384 8.61 16.30 -6.44
C ARG A 384 7.48 16.17 -5.42
N GLY A 385 7.45 15.06 -4.68
CA GLY A 385 6.58 14.85 -3.55
C GLY A 385 7.26 15.17 -2.23
N PHE A 386 6.49 15.17 -1.15
CA PHE A 386 6.97 15.45 0.19
C PHE A 386 6.46 14.40 1.17
N THR A 387 7.37 13.72 1.87
CA THR A 387 7.06 13.06 3.15
C THR A 387 7.09 14.10 4.25
N THR A 388 5.99 14.26 4.98
CA THR A 388 5.87 15.19 6.10
C THR A 388 5.85 14.43 7.41
N ILE A 389 6.79 14.73 8.31
CA ILE A 389 6.72 14.31 9.71
C ILE A 389 6.02 15.43 10.48
N MET A 390 4.91 15.09 11.11
CA MET A 390 4.10 16.02 11.90
C MET A 390 4.17 15.64 13.37
N THR A 391 4.76 16.51 14.19
CA THR A 391 4.80 16.36 15.65
C THR A 391 3.61 17.11 16.28
N LEU A 392 2.71 16.37 16.92
CA LEU A 392 1.51 16.89 17.58
C LEU A 392 1.54 16.53 19.07
N GLN A 393 1.54 17.54 19.93
CA GLN A 393 1.45 17.33 21.38
C GLN A 393 -0.01 17.20 21.81
N MET A 394 -0.38 16.05 22.40
CA MET A 394 -1.76 15.78 22.83
C MET A 394 -2.09 16.31 24.23
N LEU A 395 -1.07 16.53 25.06
CA LEU A 395 -1.21 16.80 26.50
C LEU A 395 -1.16 18.29 26.88
N SER A 396 -0.94 19.20 25.93
CA SER A 396 -0.90 20.64 26.18
C SER A 396 -2.29 21.28 26.05
N ASP A 397 -2.51 22.37 26.79
CA ASP A 397 -3.71 23.22 26.66
C ASP A 397 -3.79 23.89 25.27
N GLU A 398 -2.64 24.11 24.62
CA GLU A 398 -2.52 24.57 23.24
C GLU A 398 -1.85 23.48 22.40
N ILE A 399 -2.51 23.03 21.34
CA ILE A 399 -1.96 22.04 20.41
C ILE A 399 -0.86 22.73 19.59
N SER A 400 0.40 22.40 19.89
CA SER A 400 1.56 22.82 19.09
C SER A 400 1.77 21.86 17.93
N LEU A 401 2.11 22.44 16.78
CA LEU A 401 2.40 21.74 15.54
C LEU A 401 3.82 22.09 15.10
N GLU A 402 4.63 21.06 14.90
CA GLU A 402 5.91 21.13 14.20
C GLU A 402 5.80 20.22 12.98
N VAL A 403 6.34 20.67 11.84
CA VAL A 403 6.37 19.91 10.60
C VAL A 403 7.76 19.93 10.01
N ASP A 404 8.20 18.77 9.55
CA ASP A 404 9.41 18.59 8.75
C ASP A 404 9.00 17.96 7.41
N HIS A 405 9.32 18.64 6.31
CA HIS A 405 9.02 18.20 4.95
C HIS A 405 10.31 17.68 4.29
N ILE A 406 10.31 16.41 3.88
CA ILE A 406 11.42 15.76 3.19
C ILE A 406 10.99 15.52 1.74
N THR A 407 11.73 16.04 0.77
CA THR A 407 11.48 15.78 -0.65
C THR A 407 11.75 14.31 -0.95
N SER A 408 10.69 13.55 -1.20
CA SER A 408 10.72 12.09 -1.34
C SER A 408 9.68 11.61 -2.36
N SER A 409 9.90 10.43 -2.93
CA SER A 409 8.88 9.77 -3.76
C SER A 409 7.86 9.00 -2.92
N TRP A 410 8.32 8.34 -1.88
CA TRP A 410 7.55 7.61 -0.86
C TRP A 410 8.56 7.14 0.19
N ALA A 411 8.14 6.81 1.41
CA ALA A 411 9.03 6.25 2.42
C ALA A 411 8.36 5.17 3.28
N HIS A 412 9.12 4.12 3.62
CA HIS A 412 8.79 3.28 4.76
C HIS A 412 9.24 3.97 6.05
N VAL A 413 8.47 3.77 7.12
CA VAL A 413 8.70 4.42 8.41
C VAL A 413 8.93 3.36 9.47
N TYR A 414 10.05 3.46 10.17
CA TYR A 414 10.34 2.71 11.38
C TYR A 414 10.47 3.69 12.55
N SER A 415 10.05 3.30 13.76
CA SER A 415 10.26 4.14 14.94
C SER A 415 10.48 3.30 16.18
N SER A 416 11.62 3.48 16.83
CA SER A 416 11.81 3.12 18.23
C SER A 416 11.30 4.24 19.13
N LYS A 417 11.53 4.13 20.45
CA LYS A 417 11.12 5.16 21.41
C LYS A 417 11.80 6.50 21.13
N ASP A 418 13.08 6.46 20.75
CA ASP A 418 13.95 7.64 20.66
C ASP A 418 14.43 7.92 19.22
N THR A 419 14.24 6.98 18.28
CA THR A 419 14.70 7.14 16.89
C THR A 419 13.56 6.89 15.90
N LEU A 420 13.36 7.81 14.95
CA LEU A 420 12.52 7.62 13.77
C LEU A 420 13.42 7.45 12.55
N VAL A 421 13.13 6.46 11.71
CA VAL A 421 13.87 6.18 10.48
C VAL A 421 12.91 6.22 9.30
N LEU A 422 13.26 7.02 8.29
CA LEU A 422 12.62 6.99 6.97
C LEU A 422 13.52 6.23 5.99
N ALA A 423 12.95 5.25 5.29
CA ALA A 423 13.59 4.53 4.20
C ALA A 423 12.88 4.89 2.89
N GLU A 424 13.47 5.79 2.10
CA GLU A 424 12.92 6.24 0.82
C GLU A 424 13.71 5.65 -0.35
N PRO A 425 13.06 5.25 -1.46
CA PRO A 425 13.77 4.94 -2.69
C PRO A 425 14.65 6.13 -3.11
N ALA A 426 15.94 5.89 -3.36
CA ALA A 426 16.87 6.96 -3.69
C ALA A 426 16.51 7.65 -5.02
N ASN A 427 15.87 6.90 -5.93
CA ASN A 427 15.44 7.36 -7.24
C ASN A 427 14.13 6.64 -7.62
N ASP A 428 13.32 7.28 -8.47
CA ASP A 428 12.08 6.71 -9.00
C ASP A 428 12.31 6.00 -10.36
N TRP A 429 11.38 5.17 -10.81
CA TRP A 429 11.54 4.27 -11.97
C TRP A 429 11.98 4.98 -13.26
N TRP A 430 11.47 6.20 -13.51
CA TRP A 430 11.82 6.99 -14.69
C TRP A 430 13.32 7.37 -14.71
N TRP A 431 13.95 7.52 -13.54
CA TRP A 431 15.34 7.96 -13.40
C TRP A 431 16.34 6.99 -14.04
N PHE A 432 16.00 5.70 -14.08
CA PHE A 432 16.83 4.62 -14.65
C PHE A 432 16.71 4.49 -16.18
N TRP A 433 15.76 5.20 -16.79
CA TRP A 433 15.61 5.19 -18.25
C TRP A 433 16.87 5.72 -18.95
N ARG A 434 17.53 4.87 -19.74
CA ARG A 434 18.83 5.14 -20.40
C ARG A 434 19.90 5.64 -19.43
N ASN A 435 19.86 5.13 -18.20
CA ASN A 435 20.77 5.46 -17.11
C ASN A 435 21.11 4.18 -16.30
N SER A 436 21.67 3.18 -16.98
CA SER A 436 21.89 1.83 -16.44
C SER A 436 23.17 1.64 -15.63
N ASP A 437 23.97 2.70 -15.46
CA ASP A 437 25.22 2.67 -14.68
C ASP A 437 24.99 2.56 -13.15
N TRP A 438 23.73 2.48 -12.72
CA TRP A 438 23.33 2.54 -11.31
C TRP A 438 22.34 1.44 -10.97
N GLU A 439 22.56 0.79 -9.82
CA GLU A 439 21.59 -0.14 -9.23
C GLU A 439 20.57 0.60 -8.36
N ASP A 440 19.44 -0.05 -8.11
CA ASP A 440 18.43 0.42 -7.16
C ASP A 440 19.06 0.63 -5.78
N ALA A 441 18.55 1.63 -5.05
CA ALA A 441 19.04 1.98 -3.73
C ALA A 441 17.96 2.67 -2.92
N THR A 442 18.10 2.60 -1.59
CA THR A 442 17.21 3.24 -0.61
C THR A 442 18.04 4.20 0.24
N ASN A 443 17.63 5.47 0.33
CA ASN A 443 18.17 6.41 1.32
C ASN A 443 17.55 6.11 2.68
N ILE A 444 18.38 6.11 3.71
CA ILE A 444 17.98 5.91 5.09
C ILE A 444 18.20 7.24 5.82
N HIS A 445 17.15 7.83 6.37
CA HIS A 445 17.22 9.08 7.14
C HIS A 445 16.84 8.81 8.59
N SER A 446 17.70 9.18 9.52
CA SER A 446 17.49 8.99 10.96
C SER A 446 17.20 10.33 11.64
N PHE A 447 16.22 10.31 12.53
CA PHE A 447 15.77 11.45 13.32
C PHE A 447 15.74 11.06 14.81
N ASP A 448 16.30 11.92 15.67
CA ASP A 448 16.13 11.85 17.12
C ASP A 448 14.75 12.41 17.48
N ILE A 449 13.96 11.57 18.16
CA ILE A 449 12.60 11.86 18.60
C ILE A 449 12.44 11.76 20.13
N SER A 450 13.56 11.72 20.86
CA SER A 450 13.58 11.67 22.32
C SER A 450 13.08 12.95 23.00
N ASP A 451 13.12 14.11 22.30
CA ASP A 451 12.42 15.32 22.72
C ASP A 451 10.95 15.22 22.33
N ALA A 452 10.02 15.37 23.28
CA ALA A 452 8.59 15.31 23.01
C ALA A 452 8.06 16.42 22.10
N ASN A 453 8.81 17.51 21.89
CA ASN A 453 8.36 18.68 21.13
C ASN A 453 9.03 18.84 19.77
N HIS A 454 10.10 18.10 19.50
CA HIS A 454 10.91 18.29 18.30
C HIS A 454 11.22 16.97 17.62
N THR A 455 11.33 17.00 16.30
CA THR A 455 11.91 15.91 15.51
C THR A 455 13.23 16.43 14.93
N THR A 456 14.35 15.91 15.41
CA THR A 456 15.68 16.43 15.02
C THR A 456 16.35 15.49 14.03
N TYR A 457 16.64 15.97 12.82
CA TYR A 457 17.46 15.22 11.86
C TYR A 457 18.86 14.91 12.43
N THR A 458 19.26 13.64 12.37
CA THR A 458 20.53 13.16 12.90
C THR A 458 21.52 12.88 11.77
N ALA A 459 21.19 11.96 10.87
CA ALA A 459 22.11 11.49 9.83
C ALA A 459 21.38 10.77 8.69
N SER A 460 22.02 10.69 7.52
CA SER A 460 21.54 9.86 6.40
C SER A 460 22.56 8.84 5.94
N GLY A 461 22.09 7.71 5.43
CA GLY A 461 22.89 6.70 4.74
C GLY A 461 22.18 6.22 3.48
N ARG A 462 22.81 5.28 2.78
CA ARG A 462 22.22 4.65 1.61
C ARG A 462 22.57 3.17 1.61
N VAL A 463 21.56 2.35 1.32
CA VAL A 463 21.71 0.91 1.11
C VAL A 463 21.33 0.59 -0.33
N GLU A 464 21.92 -0.44 -0.91
CA GLU A 464 21.53 -0.90 -2.25
C GLU A 464 20.21 -1.70 -2.15
N GLY A 465 19.44 -1.72 -3.23
CA GLY A 465 18.13 -2.36 -3.32
C GLY A 465 16.99 -1.58 -2.66
N THR A 466 15.82 -2.20 -2.68
CA THR A 466 14.57 -1.70 -2.10
C THR A 466 14.29 -2.39 -0.76
N VAL A 467 13.75 -1.62 0.18
CA VAL A 467 13.30 -2.12 1.49
C VAL A 467 11.84 -2.58 1.35
N ASN A 468 11.48 -3.75 1.89
CA ASN A 468 10.15 -4.34 1.70
C ASN A 468 9.07 -3.63 2.51
N ASP A 469 9.35 -3.41 3.79
CA ASP A 469 8.42 -2.86 4.77
C ASP A 469 9.19 -2.31 5.99
N GLN A 470 8.45 -1.85 6.99
CA GLN A 470 9.04 -1.35 8.23
C GLN A 470 9.72 -2.42 9.11
N PHE A 471 9.37 -3.71 8.96
CA PHE A 471 10.06 -4.79 9.68
C PHE A 471 11.42 -5.14 9.08
N SER A 472 11.63 -4.72 7.85
CA SER A 472 12.92 -4.77 7.16
C SER A 472 13.87 -3.68 7.67
N ILE A 473 13.45 -2.88 8.66
CA ILE A 473 14.25 -1.86 9.33
C ILE A 473 14.22 -2.14 10.83
N SER A 474 15.35 -1.94 11.52
CA SER A 474 15.38 -1.92 12.98
C SER A 474 16.52 -1.07 13.52
N GLU A 475 16.31 -0.43 14.66
CA GLU A 475 17.36 0.23 15.44
C GLU A 475 17.67 -0.63 16.66
N HIS A 476 18.95 -0.92 16.87
CA HIS A 476 19.41 -1.65 18.05
C HIS A 476 20.76 -1.15 18.53
N ALA A 477 20.78 -0.64 19.76
CA ALA A 477 21.99 -0.11 20.40
C ALA A 477 22.70 0.98 19.56
N GLY A 478 21.92 1.81 18.85
CA GLY A 478 22.41 2.88 17.97
C GLY A 478 22.82 2.42 16.57
N ALA A 479 22.69 1.12 16.24
CA ALA A 479 22.90 0.60 14.90
C ALA A 479 21.56 0.43 14.17
N ILE A 480 21.45 1.00 12.97
CA ILE A 480 20.30 0.81 12.08
C ILE A 480 20.58 -0.39 11.17
N ARG A 481 19.68 -1.36 11.16
CA ARG A 481 19.79 -2.62 10.41
C ARG A 481 18.72 -2.61 9.34
N VAL A 482 19.12 -2.86 8.10
CA VAL A 482 18.22 -2.77 6.95
C VAL A 482 18.36 -4.03 6.11
N ALA A 483 17.24 -4.74 5.90
CA ALA A 483 17.12 -5.81 4.93
C ALA A 483 16.57 -5.23 3.61
N SER A 484 17.20 -5.55 2.49
CA SER A 484 16.79 -5.05 1.19
C SER A 484 16.98 -6.07 0.07
N THR A 485 16.24 -5.87 -1.01
CA THR A 485 16.30 -6.68 -2.24
C THR A 485 16.78 -5.81 -3.38
N LEU A 486 17.88 -6.21 -4.02
CA LEU A 486 18.29 -5.68 -5.33
C LEU A 486 17.49 -6.41 -6.40
N ASP A 487 16.68 -5.68 -7.17
CA ASP A 487 15.88 -6.23 -8.27
C ASP A 487 15.80 -5.22 -9.42
N ASN A 488 15.36 -5.66 -10.60
CA ASN A 488 15.07 -4.80 -11.76
C ASN A 488 13.56 -4.70 -12.03
N TRP A 489 12.73 -4.82 -10.98
CA TRP A 489 11.28 -4.78 -11.10
C TRP A 489 10.82 -3.49 -11.79
N GLY A 490 9.93 -3.61 -12.77
CA GLY A 490 9.46 -2.46 -13.57
C GLY A 490 10.47 -1.92 -14.60
N MET A 491 11.74 -2.34 -14.55
CA MET A 491 12.80 -1.93 -15.49
C MET A 491 13.06 -2.98 -16.57
N TRP A 492 12.00 -3.38 -17.28
CA TRP A 492 12.04 -4.47 -18.28
C TRP A 492 13.11 -4.25 -19.38
N TRP A 493 13.48 -3.00 -19.68
CA TRP A 493 14.53 -2.65 -20.64
C TRP A 493 15.94 -3.06 -20.20
N ARG A 494 16.18 -3.28 -18.90
CA ARG A 494 17.49 -3.71 -18.33
C ARG A 494 17.68 -5.23 -18.36
N ASN A 495 16.61 -6.00 -18.49
CA ASN A 495 16.65 -7.47 -18.36
C ASN A 495 17.36 -8.19 -19.53
N SER A 496 17.60 -7.48 -20.63
CA SER A 496 18.28 -7.99 -21.82
C SER A 496 19.72 -7.49 -21.98
N GLU A 497 20.23 -6.70 -21.03
CA GLU A 497 21.60 -6.17 -21.09
C GLU A 497 22.63 -7.31 -20.95
N THR A 498 23.65 -7.28 -21.80
CA THR A 498 24.78 -8.22 -21.75
C THR A 498 26.09 -7.47 -21.61
N ASP A 499 27.02 -7.99 -20.82
CA ASP A 499 28.36 -7.44 -20.67
C ASP A 499 29.19 -7.59 -21.97
N ASP A 500 30.41 -7.05 -21.97
CA ASP A 500 31.34 -7.16 -23.11
C ASP A 500 31.65 -8.62 -23.53
N ASN A 501 31.36 -9.59 -22.66
CA ASN A 501 31.56 -11.02 -22.90
C ASN A 501 30.29 -11.72 -23.40
N GLY A 502 29.16 -11.02 -23.49
CA GLY A 502 27.87 -11.56 -23.89
C GLY A 502 27.14 -12.33 -22.79
N GLU A 503 27.55 -12.19 -21.53
CA GLU A 503 26.84 -12.73 -20.36
C GLU A 503 25.77 -11.72 -19.91
N GLN A 504 24.62 -12.20 -19.40
CA GLN A 504 23.58 -11.30 -18.89
C GLN A 504 24.14 -10.49 -17.72
N VAL A 505 23.92 -9.17 -17.77
CA VAL A 505 24.32 -8.25 -16.69
C VAL A 505 23.48 -8.53 -15.44
N TRP A 506 22.17 -8.74 -15.62
CA TRP A 506 21.25 -9.08 -14.54
C TRP A 506 21.06 -10.60 -14.43
N ASN A 507 21.26 -11.15 -13.23
CA ASN A 507 21.21 -12.60 -12.97
C ASN A 507 20.07 -13.01 -12.02
N GLY A 508 19.11 -12.13 -11.77
CA GLY A 508 18.04 -12.34 -10.79
C GLY A 508 18.13 -11.38 -9.60
N PRO A 509 17.09 -11.30 -8.77
CA PRO A 509 17.13 -10.51 -7.55
C PRO A 509 18.14 -11.07 -6.54
N THR A 510 18.69 -10.21 -5.69
CA THR A 510 19.59 -10.62 -4.60
C THR A 510 19.25 -9.91 -3.31
N ASN A 511 19.27 -10.64 -2.19
CA ASN A 511 18.90 -10.10 -0.88
C ASN A 511 20.13 -9.82 -0.03
N GLN A 512 20.03 -8.81 0.83
CA GLN A 512 21.12 -8.37 1.68
C GLN A 512 20.64 -7.76 2.99
N VAL A 513 21.54 -7.71 3.96
CA VAL A 513 21.39 -6.97 5.23
C VAL A 513 22.56 -6.03 5.40
N THR A 514 22.26 -4.75 5.53
CA THR A 514 23.24 -3.69 5.78
C THR A 514 23.06 -3.14 7.18
N ILE A 515 24.17 -2.98 7.92
CA ILE A 515 24.19 -2.33 9.23
C ILE A 515 24.85 -0.96 9.08
N LEU A 516 24.12 0.08 9.49
CA LEU A 516 24.53 1.47 9.44
C LEU A 516 24.71 2.03 10.85
N ILE A 517 25.77 2.82 11.06
CA ILE A 517 26.04 3.50 12.33
C ILE A 517 26.32 4.97 12.03
N ASP A 518 25.73 5.86 12.81
CA ASP A 518 26.02 7.30 12.76
C ASP A 518 27.49 7.57 13.11
N ASP A 519 28.19 8.26 12.21
CA ASP A 519 29.58 8.67 12.40
C ASP A 519 29.73 9.97 13.22
N GLY A 520 28.60 10.62 13.55
CA GLY A 520 28.54 11.88 14.29
C GLY A 520 28.81 13.12 13.43
N GLU A 521 28.98 12.95 12.11
CA GLU A 521 29.16 14.02 11.12
C GLU A 521 27.94 14.11 10.16
N GLY A 522 26.83 13.48 10.52
CA GLY A 522 25.57 13.48 9.76
C GLY A 522 25.48 12.38 8.70
N LEU A 523 26.38 11.40 8.73
CA LEU A 523 26.40 10.25 7.82
C LEU A 523 26.20 8.95 8.59
N LEU A 524 25.24 8.15 8.13
CA LEU A 524 25.08 6.76 8.54
C LEU A 524 26.05 5.90 7.71
N ALA A 525 27.22 5.60 8.29
CA ALA A 525 28.25 4.82 7.64
C ALA A 525 27.96 3.32 7.73
N GLN A 526 28.22 2.58 6.65
CA GLN A 526 28.12 1.13 6.64
C GLN A 526 29.16 0.52 7.60
N ALA A 527 28.68 -0.11 8.66
CA ALA A 527 29.46 -0.82 9.66
C ALA A 527 29.62 -2.30 9.31
N GLY A 528 28.55 -2.94 8.86
CA GLY A 528 28.49 -4.37 8.56
C GLY A 528 27.60 -4.67 7.35
N PHE A 529 27.83 -5.81 6.71
CA PHE A 529 27.11 -6.21 5.49
C PHE A 529 27.08 -7.72 5.32
N ILE A 530 25.90 -8.24 4.99
CA ILE A 530 25.69 -9.61 4.51
C ILE A 530 25.00 -9.50 3.14
N GLY A 531 25.61 -10.04 2.09
CA GLY A 531 25.01 -10.11 0.75
C GLY A 531 24.86 -11.56 0.28
N GLY A 532 24.19 -11.75 -0.86
CA GLY A 532 24.01 -13.07 -1.48
C GLY A 532 23.07 -13.99 -0.71
N ILE A 533 22.11 -13.42 0.03
CA ILE A 533 21.09 -14.18 0.73
C ILE A 533 20.05 -14.62 -0.31
N ALA A 534 19.90 -15.93 -0.51
CA ALA A 534 18.95 -16.51 -1.47
C ALA A 534 18.97 -15.86 -2.87
N GLU A 535 20.08 -16.00 -3.61
CA GLU A 535 20.20 -15.47 -4.98
C GLU A 535 19.07 -15.99 -5.88
N GLY A 536 18.38 -15.08 -6.57
CA GLY A 536 17.23 -15.38 -7.43
C GLY A 536 15.87 -15.29 -6.72
N GLU A 537 15.84 -14.97 -5.43
CA GLU A 537 14.63 -14.80 -4.62
C GLU A 537 14.49 -13.37 -4.10
N THR A 538 13.29 -12.96 -3.69
CA THR A 538 13.03 -11.68 -3.01
C THR A 538 12.69 -11.90 -1.54
N ILE A 539 12.93 -10.91 -0.68
CA ILE A 539 12.45 -10.91 0.70
C ILE A 539 10.92 -10.80 0.71
N TRP A 540 10.25 -11.66 1.49
CA TRP A 540 8.81 -11.61 1.74
C TRP A 540 8.48 -11.20 3.17
N SER A 541 9.38 -11.48 4.11
CA SER A 541 9.26 -11.04 5.48
C SER A 541 10.62 -10.90 6.12
N ALA A 542 10.78 -9.90 6.98
CA ALA A 542 11.96 -9.70 7.79
C ALA A 542 11.53 -9.49 9.24
N ARG A 543 12.38 -9.85 10.19
CA ARG A 543 12.21 -9.49 11.60
C ARG A 543 13.54 -9.43 12.30
N PHE A 544 13.79 -8.33 13.01
CA PHE A 544 14.96 -8.20 13.87
C PHE A 544 14.55 -8.25 15.34
N VAL A 545 15.28 -9.03 16.16
CA VAL A 545 15.00 -9.20 17.58
C VAL A 545 16.31 -9.27 18.36
N GLY A 546 16.56 -8.28 19.21
CA GLY A 546 17.83 -8.19 19.95
C GLY A 546 19.03 -8.32 19.01
N ASP A 547 19.90 -9.28 19.28
CA ASP A 547 21.10 -9.57 18.48
C ASP A 547 20.85 -10.41 17.21
N ARG A 548 19.60 -10.73 16.86
CA ARG A 548 19.26 -11.63 15.75
C ARG A 548 18.46 -10.96 14.65
N GLY A 549 18.63 -11.45 13.43
CA GLY A 549 17.77 -11.15 12.28
C GLY A 549 17.19 -12.43 11.69
N TYR A 550 15.94 -12.36 11.24
CA TYR A 550 15.22 -13.44 10.58
C TYR A 550 14.71 -12.93 9.25
N LEU A 551 14.96 -13.68 8.16
CA LEU A 551 14.47 -13.35 6.83
C LEU A 551 13.78 -14.55 6.23
N VAL A 552 12.72 -14.27 5.48
CA VAL A 552 11.97 -15.22 4.67
C VAL A 552 12.06 -14.75 3.23
N THR A 553 12.48 -15.64 2.34
CA THR A 553 12.63 -15.36 0.90
C THR A 553 11.84 -16.38 0.11
N PHE A 554 11.43 -16.07 -1.12
CA PHE A 554 10.66 -17.05 -1.88
C PHE A 554 10.86 -17.00 -3.39
N MET A 555 11.01 -18.20 -3.98
CA MET A 555 10.80 -18.45 -5.41
C MET A 555 9.92 -19.69 -5.66
N ASN A 556 10.18 -20.81 -4.97
CA ASN A 556 9.35 -22.04 -5.03
C ASN A 556 9.18 -22.74 -3.68
N ILE A 557 10.15 -22.58 -2.77
CA ILE A 557 10.21 -23.07 -1.39
C ILE A 557 10.88 -21.94 -0.60
N ASP A 558 10.41 -21.64 0.61
CA ASP A 558 10.89 -20.53 1.42
C ASP A 558 12.00 -20.98 2.39
N PRO A 559 13.24 -20.48 2.27
CA PRO A 559 14.21 -20.58 3.35
C PRO A 559 13.99 -19.49 4.41
N LEU A 560 13.71 -19.93 5.65
CA LEU A 560 13.90 -19.10 6.84
C LEU A 560 15.40 -18.98 7.14
N TRP A 561 15.94 -17.78 7.05
CA TRP A 561 17.33 -17.44 7.39
C TRP A 561 17.42 -16.92 8.82
N VAL A 562 18.46 -17.34 9.54
CA VAL A 562 18.80 -16.83 10.89
C VAL A 562 20.17 -16.15 10.84
N LEU A 563 20.22 -14.90 11.28
CA LEU A 563 21.39 -14.03 11.24
C LEU A 563 21.85 -13.69 12.66
N ASP A 564 23.16 -13.66 12.87
CA ASP A 564 23.81 -13.08 14.04
C ASP A 564 24.21 -11.65 13.72
N LEU A 565 23.68 -10.71 14.49
CA LEU A 565 23.90 -9.27 14.38
C LEU A 565 24.43 -8.68 15.69
N SER A 566 24.92 -9.52 16.61
CA SER A 566 25.47 -9.10 17.91
C SER A 566 26.70 -8.20 17.78
N ASP A 567 27.56 -8.45 16.79
CA ASP A 567 28.63 -7.53 16.39
C ASP A 567 28.20 -6.80 15.11
N PRO A 568 27.89 -5.49 15.19
CA PRO A 568 27.43 -4.73 14.03
C PRO A 568 28.50 -4.59 12.94
N TYR A 569 29.78 -4.89 13.23
CA TYR A 569 30.87 -4.83 12.26
C TYR A 569 31.17 -6.18 11.61
N GLU A 570 30.68 -7.29 12.17
CA GLU A 570 30.90 -8.65 11.66
C GLU A 570 29.58 -9.48 11.70
N PRO A 571 28.52 -9.04 10.99
CA PRO A 571 27.28 -9.79 10.93
C PRO A 571 27.46 -11.09 10.12
N VAL A 572 26.84 -12.19 10.57
CA VAL A 572 27.00 -13.51 9.93
C VAL A 572 25.69 -14.29 9.80
N ILE A 573 25.59 -15.10 8.75
CA ILE A 573 24.50 -16.07 8.60
C ILE A 573 24.77 -17.26 9.52
N LEU A 574 23.84 -17.58 10.41
CA LEU A 574 23.95 -18.71 11.33
C LEU A 574 23.44 -20.01 10.70
N GLY A 575 22.29 -19.96 10.04
CA GLY A 575 21.64 -21.11 9.44
C GLY A 575 20.46 -20.74 8.56
N GLU A 576 19.97 -21.74 7.82
CA GLU A 576 18.82 -21.66 6.93
C GLU A 576 17.91 -22.87 7.15
N LEU A 577 16.61 -22.73 6.88
CA LEU A 577 15.65 -23.81 6.89
C LEU A 577 14.64 -23.65 5.75
N HIS A 578 14.65 -24.59 4.82
CA HIS A 578 13.72 -24.61 3.70
C HIS A 578 12.39 -25.28 4.09
N VAL A 579 11.28 -24.56 3.95
CA VAL A 579 9.92 -25.04 4.20
C VAL A 579 8.99 -24.76 3.02
N PRO A 580 8.08 -25.68 2.66
CA PRO A 580 7.05 -25.39 1.66
C PRO A 580 6.11 -24.28 2.13
N GLY A 581 5.67 -23.44 1.19
CA GLY A 581 4.88 -22.24 1.49
C GLY A 581 5.76 -21.01 1.61
N VAL A 582 5.17 -19.89 2.03
CA VAL A 582 5.88 -18.64 2.33
C VAL A 582 5.27 -17.98 3.56
N SER A 583 6.10 -17.40 4.42
CA SER A 583 5.65 -16.58 5.55
C SER A 583 5.64 -15.10 5.16
N THR A 584 4.53 -14.40 5.37
CA THR A 584 4.44 -12.96 5.11
C THR A 584 4.70 -12.15 6.38
N TYR A 585 4.56 -12.77 7.55
CA TYR A 585 4.78 -12.13 8.84
C TYR A 585 5.44 -13.10 9.85
N ILE A 586 6.45 -12.61 10.59
CA ILE A 586 7.20 -13.34 11.62
C ILE A 586 6.96 -12.69 13.00
N HIS A 587 6.34 -13.44 13.90
CA HIS A 587 6.09 -13.08 15.29
C HIS A 587 7.02 -13.85 16.23
N PRO A 588 7.99 -13.19 16.89
CA PRO A 588 8.82 -13.83 17.91
C PRO A 588 7.97 -14.15 19.15
N VAL A 589 7.96 -15.40 19.61
CA VAL A 589 7.21 -15.78 20.84
C VAL A 589 8.11 -15.64 22.07
N ASP A 590 9.34 -16.10 21.94
CA ASP A 590 10.41 -16.03 22.93
C ASP A 590 11.77 -16.10 22.23
N ASP A 591 12.86 -16.23 22.99
CA ASP A 591 14.23 -16.28 22.45
C ASP A 591 14.50 -17.50 21.56
N ASP A 592 13.70 -18.56 21.67
CA ASP A 592 13.91 -19.85 21.03
C ASP A 592 12.79 -20.23 20.05
N ASN A 593 11.69 -19.48 19.98
CA ASN A 593 10.51 -19.83 19.19
C ASN A 593 9.96 -18.66 18.36
N LEU A 594 9.61 -18.94 17.10
CA LEU A 594 8.94 -18.01 16.20
C LEU A 594 7.61 -18.59 15.73
N LEU A 595 6.56 -17.77 15.72
CA LEU A 595 5.34 -18.03 14.97
C LEU A 595 5.36 -17.25 13.67
N THR A 596 4.88 -17.85 12.59
CA THR A 596 4.66 -17.13 11.35
C THR A 596 3.27 -17.38 10.82
N ILE A 597 2.80 -16.45 9.97
CA ILE A 597 1.61 -16.63 9.16
C ILE A 597 1.95 -16.34 7.71
N GLY A 598 1.32 -17.06 6.80
CA GLY A 598 1.46 -16.85 5.37
C GLY A 598 0.67 -17.84 4.54
N ILE A 599 1.19 -18.20 3.38
CA ILE A 599 0.51 -19.03 2.38
C ILE A 599 1.13 -20.43 2.36
N ALA A 600 0.31 -21.47 2.37
CA ALA A 600 0.79 -22.85 2.38
C ALA A 600 1.47 -23.24 1.05
N GLY A 601 2.32 -24.26 1.10
CA GLY A 601 2.92 -24.86 -0.10
C GLY A 601 1.91 -25.68 -0.91
N GLY A 602 2.04 -25.64 -2.24
CA GLY A 602 1.23 -26.42 -3.17
C GLY A 602 1.46 -27.94 -3.08
N GLU A 603 0.73 -28.72 -3.90
CA GLU A 603 0.84 -30.19 -3.91
C GLU A 603 2.30 -30.64 -4.15
N GLY A 604 2.82 -31.48 -3.26
CA GLY A 604 4.21 -31.94 -3.32
C GLY A 604 5.26 -30.90 -2.90
N GLY A 605 4.83 -29.75 -2.35
CA GLY A 605 5.69 -28.68 -1.87
C GLY A 605 6.23 -27.75 -2.96
N LEU A 606 5.57 -27.70 -4.13
CA LEU A 606 5.94 -26.84 -5.25
C LEU A 606 4.96 -25.67 -5.37
N GLY A 607 5.47 -24.44 -5.37
CA GLY A 607 4.67 -23.23 -5.48
C GLY A 607 3.78 -22.98 -4.25
N LEU A 608 2.90 -22.00 -4.36
CA LEU A 608 1.97 -21.61 -3.30
C LEU A 608 0.56 -22.14 -3.56
N ASP A 609 -0.07 -22.66 -2.52
CA ASP A 609 -1.52 -22.85 -2.47
C ASP A 609 -2.18 -21.57 -1.93
N TRP A 610 -2.45 -20.64 -2.85
CA TRP A 610 -3.12 -19.36 -2.57
C TRP A 610 -4.49 -19.50 -1.89
N SER A 611 -5.07 -20.70 -1.85
CA SER A 611 -6.35 -20.94 -1.17
C SER A 611 -6.22 -21.27 0.32
N THR A 612 -5.00 -21.50 0.81
CA THR A 612 -4.72 -21.98 2.17
C THR A 612 -3.76 -21.04 2.89
N THR A 613 -4.28 -20.31 3.88
CA THR A 613 -3.45 -19.63 4.88
C THR A 613 -2.85 -20.67 5.82
N GLN A 614 -1.64 -20.44 6.34
CA GLN A 614 -0.98 -21.36 7.27
C GLN A 614 -0.32 -20.60 8.41
N VAL A 615 -0.37 -21.18 9.60
CA VAL A 615 0.47 -20.77 10.73
C VAL A 615 1.54 -21.82 10.97
N SER A 616 2.77 -21.37 11.17
CA SER A 616 3.95 -22.21 11.37
C SER A 616 4.67 -21.86 12.66
N LEU A 617 5.09 -22.86 13.42
CA LEU A 617 5.90 -22.70 14.63
C LEU A 617 7.32 -23.20 14.33
N PHE A 618 8.31 -22.34 14.59
CA PHE A 618 9.72 -22.64 14.38
C PHE A 618 10.46 -22.68 15.72
N ASP A 619 11.30 -23.70 15.89
CA ASP A 619 12.30 -23.82 16.95
C ASP A 619 13.65 -23.31 16.42
N VAL A 620 14.10 -22.19 16.98
CA VAL A 620 15.37 -21.52 16.69
C VAL A 620 16.36 -21.59 17.85
N SER A 621 16.13 -22.48 18.83
CA SER A 621 17.03 -22.67 19.98
C SER A 621 18.44 -23.10 19.56
N ASN A 622 18.55 -23.77 18.41
CA ASN A 622 19.80 -24.04 17.72
C ASN A 622 19.84 -23.25 16.40
N THR A 623 20.33 -22.03 16.47
CA THR A 623 20.36 -21.06 15.37
C THR A 623 21.11 -21.54 14.12
N SER A 624 22.08 -22.45 14.25
CA SER A 624 22.78 -23.04 13.09
C SER A 624 22.00 -24.15 12.38
N SER A 625 20.87 -24.58 12.94
CA SER A 625 20.00 -25.60 12.38
C SER A 625 18.57 -25.39 12.89
N PRO A 626 17.91 -24.28 12.49
CA PRO A 626 16.52 -24.01 12.85
C PRO A 626 15.60 -25.12 12.34
N LYS A 627 14.45 -25.31 12.98
CA LYS A 627 13.49 -26.37 12.64
C LYS A 627 12.07 -25.86 12.59
N LEU A 628 11.31 -26.40 11.66
CA LEU A 628 9.86 -26.32 11.67
C LEU A 628 9.35 -27.32 12.72
N ALA A 629 8.84 -26.82 13.84
CA ALA A 629 8.33 -27.63 14.93
C ALA A 629 6.95 -28.19 14.59
N ASP A 630 6.03 -27.33 14.14
CA ASP A 630 4.69 -27.72 13.72
C ASP A 630 4.08 -26.71 12.74
N THR A 631 3.03 -27.12 12.05
CA THR A 631 2.24 -26.23 11.19
C THR A 631 0.77 -26.56 11.27
N ILE A 632 -0.08 -25.55 11.14
CA ILE A 632 -1.52 -25.71 11.06
C ILE A 632 -2.09 -24.93 9.86
N PRO A 633 -2.67 -25.62 8.86
CA PRO A 633 -3.39 -24.94 7.79
C PRO A 633 -4.69 -24.34 8.32
N LEU A 634 -4.97 -23.13 7.88
CA LEU A 634 -6.09 -22.30 8.26
C LEU A 634 -6.99 -22.13 7.04
N THR A 635 -7.99 -23.00 6.92
CA THR A 635 -9.02 -22.88 5.88
C THR A 635 -10.38 -22.65 6.54
N PRO A 636 -11.01 -21.49 6.35
CA PRO A 636 -12.37 -21.23 6.82
C PRO A 636 -13.44 -22.00 6.01
N ALA A 637 -13.12 -22.41 4.78
CA ALA A 637 -14.03 -23.08 3.86
C ALA A 637 -14.11 -24.62 4.07
N TYR A 638 -15.26 -25.18 3.73
CA TYR A 638 -15.51 -26.62 3.71
C TYR A 638 -15.59 -27.11 2.26
N THR A 639 -15.08 -28.31 1.98
CA THR A 639 -15.39 -29.01 0.72
C THR A 639 -16.82 -29.54 0.79
N ASP A 640 -17.71 -29.03 -0.07
CA ASP A 640 -19.06 -29.59 -0.21
C ASP A 640 -18.99 -31.07 -0.63
N GLU A 641 -19.95 -31.92 -0.24
CA GLU A 641 -19.93 -33.39 -0.50
C GLU A 641 -19.78 -33.77 -2.00
N ASN A 642 -20.08 -32.84 -2.92
CA ASN A 642 -19.96 -33.02 -4.37
C ASN A 642 -18.81 -32.19 -5.01
N CYS A 643 -17.94 -31.61 -4.18
CA CYS A 643 -16.80 -30.82 -4.59
C CYS A 643 -15.53 -31.67 -4.52
N MET A 644 -14.74 -31.72 -5.61
CA MET A 644 -13.47 -32.43 -5.60
C MET A 644 -12.40 -31.64 -4.83
N ASP A 645 -12.33 -30.31 -5.00
CA ASP A 645 -11.44 -29.40 -4.28
C ASP A 645 -11.99 -27.96 -4.26
N ILE A 646 -11.73 -27.21 -3.18
CA ILE A 646 -12.22 -25.83 -2.92
C ILE A 646 -11.98 -24.90 -4.11
N ILE A 647 -10.83 -25.02 -4.78
CA ILE A 647 -10.41 -24.23 -5.94
C ILE A 647 -11.39 -24.33 -7.13
N THR A 648 -12.14 -25.44 -7.22
CA THR A 648 -13.00 -25.74 -8.39
C THR A 648 -14.49 -25.58 -8.14
N CYS A 649 -14.94 -25.44 -6.89
CA CYS A 649 -16.36 -25.25 -6.60
C CYS A 649 -16.60 -24.29 -5.43
N GLY A 650 -17.37 -23.24 -5.69
CA GLY A 650 -18.14 -22.52 -4.68
C GLY A 650 -17.41 -21.33 -4.06
N TRP A 651 -16.34 -21.54 -3.30
CA TRP A 651 -15.73 -20.50 -2.46
C TRP A 651 -14.59 -19.74 -3.17
N SER A 652 -14.55 -18.44 -2.94
CA SER A 652 -13.39 -17.59 -3.23
C SER A 652 -12.21 -17.97 -2.34
N TRP A 653 -11.00 -17.50 -2.68
CA TRP A 653 -9.81 -17.75 -1.86
C TRP A 653 -9.99 -17.25 -0.43
N SER A 654 -9.45 -18.03 0.50
CA SER A 654 -9.47 -17.68 1.92
C SER A 654 -8.42 -16.62 2.19
N TYR A 655 -8.74 -15.70 3.09
CA TYR A 655 -7.88 -14.58 3.41
C TYR A 655 -7.89 -14.29 4.90
N SER A 656 -6.77 -13.81 5.44
CA SER A 656 -6.61 -13.42 6.84
C SER A 656 -6.17 -11.97 6.91
N GLU A 657 -6.78 -11.16 7.79
CA GLU A 657 -6.27 -9.80 8.06
C GLU A 657 -4.80 -9.85 8.52
N ALA A 658 -4.43 -10.91 9.24
CA ALA A 658 -3.10 -11.06 9.82
C ALA A 658 -1.98 -11.39 8.82
N THR A 659 -2.26 -11.67 7.54
CA THR A 659 -1.19 -11.92 6.55
C THR A 659 -0.56 -10.64 6.00
N TYR A 660 -1.16 -9.48 6.24
CA TYR A 660 -0.68 -8.17 5.77
C TYR A 660 -0.80 -7.08 6.84
N GLU A 661 -1.72 -7.23 7.80
CA GLU A 661 -1.92 -6.33 8.93
C GLU A 661 -1.67 -7.11 10.23
N HIS A 662 -0.48 -6.92 10.77
CA HIS A 662 -0.01 -7.56 11.98
C HIS A 662 -0.85 -7.31 13.23
N LYS A 663 -1.57 -6.19 13.30
CA LYS A 663 -2.41 -5.82 14.45
C LYS A 663 -3.56 -6.81 14.61
N ALA A 664 -3.88 -7.55 13.55
CA ALA A 664 -4.82 -8.66 13.57
C ALA A 664 -4.21 -9.98 14.09
N PHE A 665 -2.89 -10.13 14.12
CA PHE A 665 -2.22 -11.30 14.71
C PHE A 665 -2.12 -11.10 16.23
N THR A 666 -3.04 -11.69 16.99
CA THR A 666 -3.10 -11.47 18.45
C THR A 666 -2.60 -12.68 19.22
N PHE A 667 -1.36 -12.62 19.71
CA PHE A 667 -0.80 -13.65 20.60
C PHE A 667 -0.94 -13.27 22.07
N TRP A 668 -1.63 -14.11 22.84
CA TRP A 668 -1.86 -13.97 24.27
C TRP A 668 -0.95 -14.91 25.05
N ALA A 669 0.25 -14.43 25.36
CA ALA A 669 1.26 -15.19 26.09
C ALA A 669 0.79 -15.81 27.42
N PRO A 670 -0.04 -15.13 28.26
CA PRO A 670 -0.50 -15.69 29.53
C PRO A 670 -1.25 -17.02 29.42
N GLU A 671 -1.96 -17.26 28.32
CA GLU A 671 -2.64 -18.54 28.04
C GLU A 671 -1.99 -19.32 26.88
N SER A 672 -0.88 -18.81 26.34
CA SER A 672 -0.22 -19.34 25.13
C SER A 672 -1.20 -19.56 23.98
N MET A 673 -2.04 -18.57 23.73
CA MET A 673 -3.16 -18.64 22.79
C MET A 673 -2.97 -17.63 21.66
N LEU A 674 -3.12 -18.07 20.41
CA LEU A 674 -3.11 -17.21 19.23
C LEU A 674 -4.53 -17.07 18.68
N ALA A 675 -4.94 -15.83 18.40
CA ALA A 675 -6.17 -15.52 17.68
C ALA A 675 -5.84 -14.90 16.30
N VAL A 676 -6.39 -15.49 15.24
CA VAL A 676 -6.17 -15.06 13.84
C VAL A 676 -7.49 -15.01 13.07
N PRO A 677 -7.85 -13.87 12.45
CA PRO A 677 -9.06 -13.79 11.65
C PRO A 677 -8.94 -14.54 10.32
N LEU A 678 -10.06 -15.06 9.82
CA LEU A 678 -10.16 -15.67 8.50
C LEU A 678 -11.50 -15.36 7.87
N SER A 679 -11.47 -15.07 6.57
CA SER A 679 -12.65 -14.76 5.78
C SER A 679 -12.62 -15.42 4.41
N THR A 680 -13.80 -15.72 3.88
CA THR A 680 -14.02 -16.10 2.48
C THR A 680 -15.47 -15.79 2.11
N HIS A 681 -15.81 -15.87 0.83
CA HIS A 681 -17.18 -15.71 0.37
C HIS A 681 -17.46 -16.60 -0.83
N ARG A 682 -18.73 -16.81 -1.14
CA ARG A 682 -19.18 -17.44 -2.38
C ARG A 682 -20.42 -16.80 -2.93
N TYR A 683 -20.58 -16.87 -4.24
CA TYR A 683 -21.84 -16.55 -4.90
C TYR A 683 -22.73 -17.80 -4.98
N VAL A 684 -23.96 -17.68 -4.51
CA VAL A 684 -24.97 -18.75 -4.50
C VAL A 684 -26.10 -18.36 -5.45
N TYR A 685 -26.53 -19.31 -6.28
CA TYR A 685 -27.72 -19.22 -7.13
C TYR A 685 -28.51 -20.51 -7.02
N ASP A 686 -29.80 -20.42 -6.65
CA ASP A 686 -30.67 -21.59 -6.58
C ASP A 686 -32.10 -21.26 -7.03
N GLN A 687 -32.85 -22.30 -7.42
CA GLN A 687 -34.21 -22.22 -7.92
C GLN A 687 -35.12 -23.17 -7.14
N ILE A 688 -36.12 -22.61 -6.44
CA ILE A 688 -37.12 -23.39 -5.71
C ILE A 688 -38.47 -23.30 -6.44
N GLU A 689 -39.14 -24.42 -6.66
CA GLU A 689 -40.51 -24.45 -7.16
C GLU A 689 -41.51 -24.53 -6.00
N VAL A 690 -42.34 -23.50 -5.84
CA VAL A 690 -43.44 -23.45 -4.86
C VAL A 690 -44.76 -23.24 -5.60
N ASP A 691 -45.70 -24.17 -5.43
CA ASP A 691 -47.03 -24.15 -6.06
C ASP A 691 -47.01 -23.96 -7.59
N GLY A 692 -46.03 -24.54 -8.28
CA GLY A 692 -45.89 -24.45 -9.75
C GLY A 692 -45.27 -23.15 -10.25
N ARG A 693 -44.76 -22.30 -9.35
CA ARG A 693 -43.97 -21.11 -9.67
C ARG A 693 -42.51 -21.34 -9.26
N VAL A 694 -41.60 -21.07 -10.19
CA VAL A 694 -40.15 -21.11 -9.94
C VAL A 694 -39.73 -19.77 -9.36
N TYR A 695 -39.13 -19.80 -8.19
CA TYR A 695 -38.49 -18.67 -7.53
C TYR A 695 -36.99 -18.88 -7.62
N SER A 696 -36.28 -17.97 -8.26
CA SER A 696 -34.82 -17.93 -8.23
C SER A 696 -34.37 -16.99 -7.13
N TYR A 697 -33.45 -17.43 -6.28
CA TYR A 697 -32.75 -16.56 -5.35
C TYR A 697 -31.25 -16.62 -5.63
N SER A 698 -30.59 -15.48 -5.45
CA SER A 698 -29.17 -15.34 -5.68
C SER A 698 -28.57 -14.34 -4.72
N GLY A 699 -27.36 -14.59 -4.24
CA GLY A 699 -26.67 -13.70 -3.32
C GLY A 699 -25.29 -14.23 -2.95
N TYR A 700 -24.65 -13.55 -2.01
CA TYR A 700 -23.37 -13.92 -1.45
C TYR A 700 -23.57 -14.60 -0.10
N GLN A 701 -22.80 -15.64 0.14
CA GLN A 701 -22.61 -16.22 1.45
C GLN A 701 -21.20 -15.88 1.91
N TYR A 702 -21.08 -15.26 3.08
CA TYR A 702 -19.81 -14.87 3.69
C TYR A 702 -19.44 -15.83 4.81
N VAL A 703 -18.14 -16.05 4.98
CA VAL A 703 -17.55 -16.68 6.16
C VAL A 703 -16.62 -15.67 6.80
N SER A 704 -16.78 -15.45 8.11
CA SER A 704 -16.03 -14.46 8.88
C SER A 704 -15.78 -15.00 10.27
N MET A 705 -14.58 -15.52 10.52
CA MET A 705 -14.26 -16.24 11.73
C MET A 705 -12.94 -15.77 12.36
N LEU A 706 -12.76 -16.10 13.63
CA LEU A 706 -11.52 -15.93 14.36
C LEU A 706 -11.08 -17.32 14.84
N LYS A 707 -9.97 -17.82 14.31
CA LYS A 707 -9.38 -19.09 14.73
C LYS A 707 -8.60 -18.89 16.02
N MET A 708 -8.88 -19.75 17.00
CA MET A 708 -8.16 -19.82 18.27
C MET A 708 -7.21 -21.03 18.21
N ILE A 709 -5.93 -20.80 18.43
CA ILE A 709 -4.86 -21.78 18.29
C ILE A 709 -4.04 -21.82 19.57
N GLY A 710 -3.99 -22.98 20.22
CA GLY A 710 -3.09 -23.21 21.34
C GLY A 710 -1.66 -23.40 20.85
N VAL A 711 -0.72 -22.67 21.43
CA VAL A 711 0.70 -22.68 21.09
C VAL A 711 1.49 -23.26 22.27
N ASP A 712 2.01 -24.47 22.11
CA ASP A 712 2.86 -25.12 23.12
C ASP A 712 4.32 -25.04 22.67
N THR A 713 5.05 -24.03 23.14
CA THR A 713 6.47 -23.83 22.79
C THR A 713 7.38 -24.85 23.49
N GLU A 714 6.97 -25.44 24.61
CA GLU A 714 7.76 -26.45 25.32
C GLU A 714 7.80 -27.78 24.55
N ASN A 715 6.67 -28.18 23.97
CA ASN A 715 6.56 -29.41 23.16
C ASN A 715 6.70 -29.14 21.66
N GLY A 716 6.68 -27.88 21.23
CA GLY A 716 6.77 -27.48 19.83
C GLY A 716 5.55 -27.89 19.02
N THR A 717 4.34 -27.69 19.54
CA THR A 717 3.10 -28.13 18.89
C THR A 717 2.04 -27.03 18.81
N LEU A 718 1.28 -27.04 17.71
CA LEU A 718 0.11 -26.19 17.49
C LEU A 718 -1.17 -27.04 17.58
N SER A 719 -2.22 -26.48 18.18
CA SER A 719 -3.50 -27.19 18.30
C SER A 719 -4.69 -26.27 18.08
N THR A 720 -5.72 -26.76 17.40
CA THR A 720 -6.99 -26.02 17.28
C THR A 720 -7.68 -25.95 18.64
N HIS A 721 -7.88 -24.75 19.15
CA HIS A 721 -8.64 -24.49 20.38
C HIS A 721 -10.12 -24.24 20.09
N GLY A 722 -10.43 -23.65 18.94
CA GLY A 722 -11.78 -23.50 18.43
C GLY A 722 -11.91 -22.28 17.51
N GLU A 723 -13.14 -21.82 17.30
CA GLU A 723 -13.43 -20.69 16.41
C GLU A 723 -14.58 -19.83 16.94
N VAL A 724 -14.45 -18.52 16.74
CA VAL A 724 -15.52 -17.54 16.94
C VAL A 724 -16.07 -17.14 15.57
N GLU A 725 -17.40 -17.06 15.44
CA GLU A 725 -18.07 -16.94 14.14
C GLU A 725 -18.92 -15.66 14.04
N HIS A 726 -18.63 -14.82 13.05
CA HIS A 726 -19.31 -13.55 12.76
C HIS A 726 -20.08 -13.59 11.42
N SER A 727 -20.12 -14.74 10.72
CA SER A 727 -20.91 -14.91 9.48
C SER A 727 -22.38 -14.52 9.63
N GLY A 728 -22.95 -14.70 10.82
CA GLY A 728 -24.34 -14.38 11.12
C GLY A 728 -24.69 -12.90 10.87
N PHE A 729 -23.72 -11.98 11.06
CA PHE A 729 -23.92 -10.55 10.81
C PHE A 729 -24.07 -10.19 9.33
N TYR A 730 -23.68 -11.09 8.41
CA TYR A 730 -23.62 -10.79 6.97
C TYR A 730 -24.50 -11.71 6.12
N ASN A 731 -25.03 -12.78 6.69
CA ASN A 731 -25.82 -13.78 5.98
C ASN A 731 -27.30 -13.73 6.40
N GLU A 732 -27.95 -12.56 6.26
CA GLU A 732 -29.40 -12.42 6.51
C GLU A 732 -30.19 -13.52 5.77
N GLU A 733 -31.03 -14.29 6.48
CA GLU A 733 -31.78 -15.44 5.94
C GLU A 733 -30.95 -16.48 5.15
N GLY A 734 -29.63 -16.50 5.35
CA GLY A 734 -28.69 -17.47 4.75
C GLY A 734 -27.84 -16.94 3.59
N PHE A 735 -28.12 -15.76 3.03
CA PHE A 735 -27.33 -15.12 1.97
C PHE A 735 -27.68 -13.63 1.82
N SER A 736 -26.71 -12.78 1.47
CA SER A 736 -26.86 -11.32 1.34
C SER A 736 -26.82 -10.86 -0.13
N SER A 737 -27.51 -9.77 -0.46
CA SER A 737 -27.56 -9.24 -1.83
C SER A 737 -26.26 -8.57 -2.30
N TRP A 738 -25.36 -8.23 -1.36
CA TRP A 738 -23.98 -7.73 -1.53
C TRP A 738 -23.63 -6.87 -0.31
N TRP A 739 -22.46 -7.04 0.28
CA TRP A 739 -21.98 -6.21 1.39
C TRP A 739 -20.92 -5.21 0.91
N SER A 740 -21.09 -3.92 1.23
CA SER A 740 -20.18 -2.86 0.79
C SER A 740 -19.00 -2.59 1.75
N GLY A 741 -18.99 -3.20 2.94
CA GLY A 741 -17.90 -3.08 3.92
C GLY A 741 -17.01 -4.33 3.97
N SER A 742 -16.00 -4.33 4.84
CA SER A 742 -15.26 -5.56 5.15
C SER A 742 -16.18 -6.51 5.93
N THR A 743 -16.27 -7.76 5.49
CA THR A 743 -17.00 -8.80 6.23
C THR A 743 -16.11 -9.52 7.24
N SER A 744 -14.80 -9.28 7.25
CA SER A 744 -13.86 -9.94 8.16
C SER A 744 -14.04 -9.54 9.62
N ILE A 745 -13.79 -10.47 10.53
CA ILE A 745 -13.27 -10.09 11.86
C ILE A 745 -11.91 -9.47 11.60
N ARG A 746 -11.69 -8.28 12.13
CA ARG A 746 -10.51 -7.46 11.80
C ARG A 746 -9.53 -7.36 12.95
N ARG A 747 -10.04 -7.38 14.18
CA ARG A 747 -9.26 -7.32 15.42
C ARG A 747 -9.86 -8.23 16.48
N SER A 748 -9.00 -8.67 17.37
CA SER A 748 -9.36 -9.36 18.60
C SER A 748 -8.61 -8.79 19.78
N VAL A 749 -9.22 -8.82 20.96
CA VAL A 749 -8.61 -8.39 22.22
C VAL A 749 -8.86 -9.43 23.28
N PHE A 750 -7.81 -9.89 23.96
CA PHE A 750 -7.94 -10.71 25.16
C PHE A 750 -8.10 -9.79 26.37
N MET A 751 -9.02 -10.11 27.28
CA MET A 751 -9.18 -9.42 28.56
C MET A 751 -9.53 -10.44 29.65
N GLY A 752 -8.59 -10.73 30.55
CA GLY A 752 -8.70 -11.84 31.49
C GLY A 752 -8.92 -13.17 30.77
N ASP A 753 -9.93 -13.92 31.20
CA ASP A 753 -10.30 -15.24 30.64
C ASP A 753 -11.28 -15.12 29.45
N TYR A 754 -11.24 -14.01 28.70
CA TYR A 754 -12.18 -13.71 27.62
C TYR A 754 -11.48 -13.18 26.37
N VAL A 755 -12.02 -13.52 25.21
CA VAL A 755 -11.65 -12.95 23.91
C VAL A 755 -12.81 -12.14 23.35
N TYR A 756 -12.49 -10.93 22.90
CA TYR A 756 -13.39 -9.98 22.26
C TYR A 756 -13.03 -9.94 20.78
N ALA A 757 -14.00 -10.17 19.89
CA ALA A 757 -13.80 -10.19 18.46
C ALA A 757 -14.62 -9.08 17.79
N PHE A 758 -14.03 -8.37 16.83
CA PHE A 758 -14.64 -7.20 16.19
C PHE A 758 -14.66 -7.33 14.67
N SER A 759 -15.84 -7.26 14.07
CA SER A 759 -16.06 -7.12 12.63
C SER A 759 -16.90 -5.88 12.35
N SER A 760 -17.00 -5.48 11.08
CA SER A 760 -17.81 -4.31 10.67
C SER A 760 -19.28 -4.41 11.08
N GLY A 761 -19.85 -5.61 11.08
CA GLY A 761 -21.25 -5.87 11.41
C GLY A 761 -21.52 -6.09 12.90
N GLY A 762 -20.51 -6.48 13.69
CA GLY A 762 -20.74 -6.81 15.10
C GLY A 762 -19.49 -7.11 15.92
N ALA A 763 -19.68 -7.11 17.23
CA ALA A 763 -18.70 -7.53 18.22
C ALA A 763 -19.25 -8.70 19.05
N THR A 764 -18.39 -9.64 19.40
CA THR A 764 -18.75 -10.74 20.30
C THR A 764 -17.71 -10.93 21.39
N VAL A 765 -18.15 -11.49 22.52
CA VAL A 765 -17.29 -11.81 23.66
C VAL A 765 -17.48 -13.27 24.01
N HIS A 766 -16.37 -14.00 24.10
CA HIS A 766 -16.34 -15.43 24.38
C HIS A 766 -15.38 -15.72 25.52
N ARG A 767 -15.70 -16.72 26.34
CA ARG A 767 -14.75 -17.21 27.36
C ARG A 767 -13.63 -18.01 26.69
N THR A 768 -12.38 -17.82 27.09
CA THR A 768 -11.24 -18.46 26.41
C THR A 768 -11.21 -19.96 26.60
N ASP A 769 -11.67 -20.53 27.71
CA ASP A 769 -11.57 -21.97 28.01
C ASP A 769 -12.40 -22.88 27.07
N ASP A 770 -13.62 -22.48 26.72
CA ASP A 770 -14.61 -23.28 26.00
C ASP A 770 -15.32 -22.53 24.87
N LEU A 771 -14.93 -21.27 24.64
CA LEU A 771 -15.54 -20.36 23.66
C LEU A 771 -17.05 -20.23 23.84
N GLN A 772 -17.54 -20.26 25.09
CA GLN A 772 -18.93 -19.92 25.37
C GLN A 772 -19.17 -18.44 25.06
N LEU A 773 -20.14 -18.16 24.17
CA LEU A 773 -20.63 -16.81 23.89
C LEU A 773 -21.24 -16.18 25.15
N MET A 774 -20.73 -15.00 25.50
CA MET A 774 -21.17 -14.20 26.64
C MET A 774 -21.99 -12.99 26.19
N VAL A 775 -21.52 -12.31 25.14
CA VAL A 775 -22.13 -11.10 24.58
C VAL A 775 -22.05 -11.15 23.06
N GLU A 776 -23.14 -10.78 22.41
CA GLU A 776 -23.23 -10.48 20.98
C GLU A 776 -23.82 -9.08 20.83
N LEU A 777 -23.15 -8.23 20.07
CA LEU A 777 -23.50 -6.82 19.89
C LEU A 777 -23.43 -6.47 18.40
N GLU A 778 -24.56 -6.09 17.80
CA GLU A 778 -24.58 -5.50 16.46
C GLU A 778 -24.00 -4.08 16.50
N LEU A 779 -23.13 -3.76 15.56
CA LEU A 779 -22.46 -2.45 15.51
C LEU A 779 -23.04 -1.56 14.39
N PRO A 780 -23.33 -0.28 14.67
CA PRO A 780 -23.77 0.65 13.63
C PRO A 780 -22.59 1.10 12.76
N GLY A 781 -22.89 1.73 11.62
CA GLY A 781 -21.90 2.40 10.78
C GLY A 781 -21.57 1.68 9.47
N ASN A 782 -22.00 0.43 9.31
CA ASN A 782 -21.81 -0.35 8.09
C ASN A 782 -23.12 -1.04 7.67
N GLY A 783 -23.92 -0.35 6.86
CA GLY A 783 -25.10 -0.93 6.20
C GLY A 783 -25.01 -0.76 4.69
N PRO A 784 -25.65 -1.64 3.89
CA PRO A 784 -25.69 -1.49 2.45
C PRO A 784 -26.33 -0.14 2.07
N GLN A 785 -25.63 0.65 1.27
CA GLN A 785 -26.17 1.90 0.73
C GLN A 785 -27.41 1.57 -0.11
N VAL A 786 -28.60 1.91 0.39
CA VAL A 786 -29.84 1.76 -0.39
C VAL A 786 -29.82 2.85 -1.47
N TYR A 787 -29.42 2.49 -2.69
CA TYR A 787 -29.63 3.32 -3.85
C TYR A 787 -31.14 3.43 -4.08
N ASN A 788 -31.77 4.46 -3.50
CA ASN A 788 -33.05 4.93 -3.96
C ASN A 788 -32.82 5.47 -5.37
N TYR A 789 -33.07 4.65 -6.39
CA TYR A 789 -33.23 5.14 -7.75
C TYR A 789 -34.23 6.29 -7.69
N ARG A 790 -33.77 7.50 -8.03
CA ARG A 790 -34.63 8.67 -8.19
C ARG A 790 -35.84 8.23 -9.01
N GLU A 791 -37.03 8.33 -8.44
CA GLU A 791 -38.27 8.32 -9.21
C GLU A 791 -38.06 9.30 -10.36
N GLY A 792 -38.09 8.76 -11.59
CA GLY A 792 -37.91 9.55 -12.79
C GLY A 792 -38.94 10.67 -12.79
N VAL A 793 -38.45 11.90 -12.75
CA VAL A 793 -39.27 13.08 -13.03
C VAL A 793 -39.82 12.89 -14.44
N GLU A 794 -41.14 12.68 -14.56
CA GLU A 794 -41.84 12.74 -15.84
C GLU A 794 -41.61 14.14 -16.42
N VAL A 795 -40.77 14.22 -17.45
CA VAL A 795 -40.60 15.43 -18.24
C VAL A 795 -41.68 15.40 -19.32
N ASP A 796 -42.69 16.26 -19.15
CA ASP A 796 -43.76 16.50 -20.11
C ASP A 796 -43.15 17.02 -21.43
N ALA A 797 -43.02 16.14 -22.42
CA ALA A 797 -42.58 16.50 -23.76
C ALA A 797 -43.77 17.05 -24.56
N THR A 798 -43.84 18.38 -24.71
CA THR A 798 -44.73 19.04 -25.67
C THR A 798 -44.36 18.65 -27.10
N SER A 799 -45.17 17.81 -27.73
CA SER A 799 -45.05 17.46 -29.15
C SER A 799 -45.90 18.39 -30.04
N GLU A 800 -45.26 19.21 -30.87
CA GLU A 800 -45.90 19.73 -32.09
C GLU A 800 -45.73 18.72 -33.23
N GLY A 801 -46.87 18.18 -33.70
CA GLY A 801 -47.14 17.95 -35.13
C GLY A 801 -46.62 16.67 -35.80
N GLY A 802 -47.54 15.78 -36.17
CA GLY A 802 -47.36 14.89 -37.32
C GLY A 802 -48.10 13.55 -37.22
N GLU A 803 -49.31 13.52 -37.76
CA GLU A 803 -50.20 12.36 -37.91
C GLU A 803 -49.54 11.11 -38.52
N ILE A 804 -49.95 9.92 -38.08
CA ILE A 804 -50.53 8.84 -38.92
C ILE A 804 -51.18 7.78 -38.00
N GLU A 805 -52.40 7.40 -38.37
CA GLU A 805 -53.33 6.47 -37.73
C GLU A 805 -52.98 4.97 -37.89
N GLU A 806 -53.74 4.15 -37.15
CA GLU A 806 -54.03 2.69 -37.24
C GLU A 806 -53.51 1.88 -36.03
N ASP A 807 -54.28 1.10 -35.26
CA ASP A 807 -55.72 0.75 -35.26
C ASP A 807 -56.08 0.06 -33.92
N GLY A 808 -57.36 0.15 -33.53
CA GLY A 808 -58.17 -0.55 -32.50
C GLY A 808 -57.51 -1.23 -31.27
N SER A 809 -57.71 -0.73 -30.04
CA SER A 809 -58.91 -0.87 -29.15
C SER A 809 -59.19 -2.31 -28.68
N GLU A 810 -59.60 -2.65 -27.46
CA GLU A 810 -60.03 -1.94 -26.24
C GLU A 810 -60.45 -3.02 -25.22
N GLY A 811 -60.56 -2.65 -23.94
CA GLY A 811 -61.41 -3.35 -22.95
C GLY A 811 -60.64 -3.91 -21.76
N ASP A 812 -60.22 -3.13 -20.77
CA ASP A 812 -60.95 -2.27 -19.81
C ASP A 812 -61.43 -2.97 -18.52
N SER A 813 -61.00 -2.33 -17.43
CA SER A 813 -61.52 -2.14 -16.08
C SER A 813 -62.14 -3.28 -15.26
N THR A 814 -61.74 -3.33 -13.97
CA THR A 814 -62.57 -3.02 -12.77
C THR A 814 -61.93 -3.66 -11.51
N ASN A 815 -61.92 -3.12 -10.29
CA ASN A 815 -62.28 -1.83 -9.68
C ASN A 815 -61.96 -1.92 -8.16
N SER A 816 -61.40 -0.87 -7.56
CA SER A 816 -61.68 -0.29 -6.20
C SER A 816 -61.70 -1.18 -4.92
N ASN A 817 -61.32 -0.77 -3.70
CA ASN A 817 -61.41 0.57 -3.09
C ASN A 817 -60.79 0.64 -1.67
N SER A 818 -60.41 1.88 -1.27
CA SER A 818 -60.43 2.55 0.06
C SER A 818 -59.55 2.02 1.22
N GLN A 819 -58.55 2.77 1.71
CA GLN A 819 -58.56 3.96 2.61
C GLN A 819 -59.01 3.72 4.06
N SER A 820 -58.15 4.07 5.04
CA SER A 820 -58.42 5.15 6.04
C SER A 820 -57.22 5.43 6.96
N GLU A 821 -57.04 6.72 7.25
CA GLU A 821 -56.06 7.41 8.10
C GLU A 821 -56.09 7.03 9.60
N GLY A 822 -54.97 7.32 10.28
CA GLY A 822 -54.79 7.35 11.74
C GLY A 822 -53.38 7.80 12.10
#